data_AF-L0DFP1-F1
#
_entry.id   AF-L0DFP1-F1
#
_cell.length_a   1.000
_cell.length_b   1.000
_cell.length_c   1.000
_cell.angle_alpha   90.00
_cell.angle_beta   90.00
_cell.angle_gamma   90.00
#
_symmetry.space_group_name_H-M   'P 1'
#
loop_
_entity.id
_entity.type
_entity.pdbx_description
1 polymer ?
#
loop_
_entity_poly.entity_id
_entity_poly.type
_entity_poly.pdbx_seq_one_letter_code
_entity_poly.pdbx_strand_id
1 'polypeptide(L)'
;MLGTLLVGTILMAASPESHSSSLAVDLKSYEAATATVGRDPDAHVKLALWCEEHGLQAERLKHLAVAVVTDPKHSVARGLMGLVSYGGQWQHPETIRDKMRADAELTATLAEYNAKRETMRGTADGHWDLAIWCEKHGLKAEAIAHLTAVTRMDPARDAAWKRLGCKKHDGRWMTEEQIATLKRNSEEQKKADRHWRPLLEKWRERLPENRTREIAERRLSEVTDPRAVPMIWATFASGDASRQLVAVQMLGQIDAGTASRALATLSVFGRSAEVRRVATETLKRRDPREFVTLLVELLRDPIKYEVRPVSGPGTQGVLFIEGKQFNVRRVYTAQAIPFEQIPPRLFDPSVPFDPFSRQNLWLANGAPGATVGALSASAVKSVAENPRTATGITVGQPGMNSAGAAVLAAEGAAARRDTQIANALNVVQQIAAFAQGRLASDVNEIEAVNATVQARNRLTLPVLAAVTGQELGEKQDSWKTWWSDQQGYRYESTEPESKPTFTQVVPMPSIRPHHSCFGAGTLIHTLDGLRKIESIQVGDQVLSQDTRTGTLKFEPVLAVFHNKPSATLRIEWEGESTVATGIHRFWKAGKGWTMARDLAPGDPIRTLNGVAKVRSIQEEAVQPVFNLEVADGKSFFVGERGTLVHDNSLVESTPEPFDAAPVLAAAPVAKP
;
A
#
# COMPACT_ATOMS: atom_id res chain seq x y z
N MET A 1 41.88 -22.96 34.44
CA MET A 1 41.81 -24.40 34.11
C MET A 1 41.89 -24.51 32.60
N LEU A 2 43.09 -24.53 32.01
CA LEU A 2 43.94 -25.69 31.69
C LEU A 2 43.25 -26.73 30.79
N GLY A 3 43.83 -26.93 29.59
CA GLY A 3 43.67 -28.15 28.77
C GLY A 3 43.46 -27.86 27.27
N THR A 4 44.50 -27.49 26.51
CA THR A 4 45.33 -28.35 25.61
C THR A 4 44.63 -28.89 24.36
N LEU A 5 45.18 -28.60 23.17
CA LEU A 5 45.44 -29.66 22.18
C LEU A 5 46.50 -29.27 21.13
N LEU A 6 47.36 -30.26 20.92
CA LEU A 6 48.57 -30.37 20.12
C LEU A 6 48.23 -30.49 18.61
N VAL A 7 49.03 -29.88 17.72
CA VAL A 7 49.05 -30.24 16.29
C VAL A 7 50.46 -30.70 15.95
N GLY A 8 50.59 -31.98 15.59
CA GLY A 8 51.80 -32.58 15.05
C GLY A 8 51.84 -32.45 13.53
N THR A 9 52.96 -31.99 13.02
CA THR A 9 53.30 -31.91 11.59
C THR A 9 53.96 -33.21 11.14
N ILE A 10 53.40 -33.84 10.10
CA ILE A 10 54.07 -34.92 9.35
C ILE A 10 54.62 -34.28 8.07
N LEU A 11 55.95 -34.22 7.95
CA LEU A 11 56.65 -33.92 6.68
C LEU A 11 56.78 -35.22 5.88
N MET A 12 56.21 -35.24 4.67
CA MET A 12 56.50 -36.25 3.65
C MET A 12 57.44 -35.61 2.62
N ALA A 13 58.65 -36.17 2.47
CA ALA A 13 59.61 -35.77 1.45
C ALA A 13 59.26 -36.44 0.11
N ALA A 14 59.08 -35.65 -0.95
CA ALA A 14 58.86 -36.16 -2.31
C ALA A 14 60.19 -36.48 -3.02
N SER A 15 60.22 -37.62 -3.72
CA SER A 15 61.41 -38.12 -4.44
C SER A 15 61.66 -37.39 -5.77
N PRO A 16 62.92 -37.16 -6.17
CA PRO A 16 63.30 -36.32 -7.33
C PRO A 16 62.91 -36.87 -8.72
N GLU A 17 62.50 -38.14 -8.84
CA GLU A 17 62.11 -38.74 -10.13
C GLU A 17 60.74 -38.26 -10.65
N SER A 18 59.83 -37.80 -9.79
CA SER A 18 58.49 -37.32 -10.22
C SER A 18 58.52 -35.95 -10.90
N HIS A 19 59.51 -35.10 -10.57
CA HIS A 19 59.66 -33.77 -11.18
C HIS A 19 60.22 -33.82 -12.60
N SER A 20 61.06 -34.82 -12.94
CA SER A 20 61.61 -34.92 -14.29
C SER A 20 60.60 -35.46 -15.30
N SER A 21 59.72 -36.38 -14.87
CA SER A 21 58.66 -36.91 -15.75
C SER A 21 57.53 -35.91 -15.98
N SER A 22 57.15 -35.11 -14.99
CA SER A 22 56.15 -34.05 -15.15
C SER A 22 56.64 -32.97 -16.11
N LEU A 23 57.90 -32.52 -15.96
CA LEU A 23 58.50 -31.52 -16.83
C LEU A 23 58.53 -31.97 -18.31
N ALA A 24 58.79 -33.24 -18.57
CA ALA A 24 58.79 -33.80 -19.92
C ALA A 24 57.38 -33.90 -20.55
N VAL A 25 56.34 -34.09 -19.74
CA VAL A 25 54.94 -34.06 -20.16
C VAL A 25 54.48 -32.62 -20.41
N ASP A 26 54.86 -31.70 -19.52
CA ASP A 26 54.55 -30.28 -19.62
C ASP A 26 55.22 -29.64 -20.85
N LEU A 27 56.41 -30.09 -21.23
CA LEU A 27 57.10 -29.62 -22.44
C LEU A 27 56.39 -30.04 -23.73
N LYS A 28 55.83 -31.26 -23.79
CA LYS A 28 55.00 -31.70 -24.93
C LYS A 28 53.68 -30.94 -25.02
N SER A 29 53.04 -30.69 -23.88
CA SER A 29 51.81 -29.88 -23.79
C SER A 29 52.08 -28.43 -24.21
N TYR A 30 53.23 -27.89 -23.80
CA TYR A 30 53.72 -26.59 -24.23
C TYR A 30 53.95 -26.53 -25.74
N GLU A 31 54.64 -27.51 -26.33
CA GLU A 31 54.86 -27.58 -27.79
C GLU A 31 53.52 -27.58 -28.56
N ALA A 32 52.55 -28.37 -28.13
CA ALA A 32 51.21 -28.38 -28.72
C ALA A 32 50.50 -27.02 -28.57
N ALA A 33 50.60 -26.38 -27.40
CA ALA A 33 50.00 -25.06 -27.15
C ALA A 33 50.65 -23.97 -28.02
N THR A 34 51.98 -23.96 -28.16
CA THR A 34 52.70 -22.96 -28.98
C THR A 34 52.26 -22.96 -30.44
N ALA A 35 51.88 -24.12 -31.01
CA ALA A 35 51.40 -24.24 -32.38
C ALA A 35 50.10 -23.46 -32.65
N THR A 36 49.35 -23.09 -31.60
CA THR A 36 48.03 -22.44 -31.71
C THR A 36 48.06 -20.92 -31.50
N VAL A 37 49.17 -20.38 -30.98
CA VAL A 37 49.23 -18.99 -30.49
C VAL A 37 49.51 -17.95 -31.60
N GLY A 38 50.17 -18.34 -32.69
CA GLY A 38 50.40 -17.46 -33.84
C GLY A 38 51.21 -16.20 -33.50
N ARG A 39 50.73 -15.02 -33.96
CA ARG A 39 51.30 -13.69 -33.65
C ARG A 39 50.37 -12.85 -32.76
N ASP A 40 49.42 -13.47 -32.08
CA ASP A 40 48.48 -12.75 -31.22
C ASP A 40 49.12 -12.49 -29.84
N PRO A 41 49.32 -11.21 -29.44
CA PRO A 41 49.96 -10.91 -28.17
C PRO A 41 49.12 -11.35 -26.95
N ASP A 42 47.79 -11.33 -27.03
CA ASP A 42 46.92 -11.80 -25.93
C ASP A 42 47.02 -13.32 -25.74
N ALA A 43 47.10 -14.07 -26.84
CA ALA A 43 47.31 -15.51 -26.81
C ALA A 43 48.70 -15.86 -26.24
N HIS A 44 49.73 -15.07 -26.55
CA HIS A 44 51.06 -15.21 -25.94
C HIS A 44 51.05 -14.95 -24.43
N VAL A 45 50.29 -13.96 -23.95
CA VAL A 45 50.13 -13.72 -22.50
C VAL A 45 49.46 -14.91 -21.81
N LYS A 46 48.39 -15.46 -22.39
CA LYS A 46 47.72 -16.66 -21.84
C LYS A 46 48.67 -17.85 -21.75
N LEU A 47 49.46 -18.09 -22.79
CA LEU A 47 50.45 -19.17 -22.77
C LEU A 47 51.55 -18.91 -21.74
N ALA A 48 51.98 -17.66 -21.55
CA ALA A 48 52.94 -17.30 -20.52
C ALA A 48 52.42 -17.59 -19.10
N LEU A 49 51.15 -17.29 -18.82
CA LEU A 49 50.53 -17.60 -17.54
C LEU A 49 50.38 -19.10 -17.31
N TRP A 50 50.02 -19.85 -18.35
CA TRP A 50 50.02 -21.31 -18.29
C TRP A 50 51.42 -21.86 -17.99
N CYS A 51 52.46 -21.34 -18.63
CA CYS A 51 53.85 -21.70 -18.34
C CYS A 51 54.23 -21.39 -16.89
N GLU A 52 53.79 -20.25 -16.34
CA GLU A 52 54.01 -19.86 -14.95
C GLU A 52 53.41 -20.89 -13.97
N GLU A 53 52.18 -21.33 -14.22
CA GLU A 53 51.48 -22.34 -13.41
C GLU A 53 52.19 -23.70 -13.42
N HIS A 54 52.86 -24.04 -14.52
CA HIS A 54 53.58 -25.30 -14.70
C HIS A 54 55.09 -25.18 -14.40
N GLY A 55 55.53 -24.07 -13.81
CA GLY A 55 56.94 -23.86 -13.42
C GLY A 55 57.91 -23.59 -14.58
N LEU A 56 57.42 -23.39 -15.80
CA LEU A 56 58.19 -23.14 -17.03
C LEU A 56 58.55 -21.64 -17.16
N GLN A 57 59.47 -21.19 -16.30
CA GLN A 57 59.79 -19.76 -16.18
C GLN A 57 60.51 -19.16 -17.40
N ALA A 58 61.31 -19.95 -18.12
CA ALA A 58 62.01 -19.47 -19.32
C ALA A 58 61.02 -19.25 -20.48
N GLU A 59 60.08 -20.17 -20.66
CA GLU A 59 59.01 -20.15 -21.65
C GLU A 59 58.02 -19.02 -21.36
N ARG A 60 57.68 -18.82 -20.09
CA ARG A 60 56.92 -17.66 -19.62
C ARG A 60 57.57 -16.36 -20.09
N LEU A 61 58.84 -16.14 -19.76
CA LEU A 61 59.56 -14.91 -20.13
C LEU A 61 59.65 -14.73 -21.65
N LYS A 62 59.89 -15.82 -22.40
CA LYS A 62 59.90 -15.81 -23.87
C LYS A 62 58.56 -15.30 -24.42
N HIS A 63 57.43 -15.83 -23.95
CA HIS A 63 56.12 -15.43 -24.48
C HIS A 63 55.70 -14.02 -24.06
N LEU A 64 56.04 -13.59 -22.85
CA LEU A 64 55.86 -12.18 -22.46
C LEU A 64 56.68 -11.24 -23.35
N ALA A 65 57.93 -11.59 -23.65
CA ALA A 65 58.77 -10.81 -24.55
C ALA A 65 58.19 -10.75 -25.97
N VAL A 66 57.68 -11.86 -26.51
CA VAL A 66 57.02 -11.87 -27.83
C VAL A 66 55.78 -11.00 -27.86
N ALA A 67 54.95 -11.05 -26.81
CA ALA A 67 53.77 -10.19 -26.69
C ALA A 67 54.16 -8.70 -26.71
N VAL A 68 55.20 -8.31 -25.97
CA VAL A 68 55.70 -6.93 -25.92
C VAL A 68 56.36 -6.49 -27.23
N VAL A 69 57.07 -7.37 -27.94
CA VAL A 69 57.62 -7.05 -29.27
C VAL A 69 56.51 -6.84 -30.29
N THR A 70 55.43 -7.62 -30.20
CA THR A 70 54.30 -7.56 -31.11
C THR A 70 53.40 -6.36 -30.84
N ASP A 71 53.10 -6.08 -29.57
CA ASP A 71 52.45 -4.85 -29.11
C ASP A 71 53.31 -4.18 -28.02
N PRO A 72 54.11 -3.16 -28.38
CA PRO A 72 54.94 -2.43 -27.43
C PRO A 72 54.18 -1.76 -26.29
N LYS A 73 52.87 -1.53 -26.43
CA LYS A 73 52.00 -0.91 -25.42
C LYS A 73 51.21 -1.93 -24.59
N HIS A 74 51.43 -3.22 -24.80
CA HIS A 74 50.69 -4.27 -24.12
C HIS A 74 50.92 -4.25 -22.59
N SER A 75 49.96 -3.69 -21.87
CA SER A 75 50.08 -3.39 -20.44
C SER A 75 50.19 -4.66 -19.59
N VAL A 76 49.42 -5.70 -19.92
CA VAL A 76 49.42 -6.97 -19.17
C VAL A 76 50.78 -7.66 -19.26
N ALA A 77 51.33 -7.84 -20.46
CA ALA A 77 52.62 -8.49 -20.65
C ALA A 77 53.75 -7.76 -19.90
N ARG A 78 53.79 -6.42 -19.98
CA ARG A 78 54.78 -5.61 -19.26
C ARG A 78 54.59 -5.63 -17.75
N GLY A 79 53.35 -5.62 -17.27
CA GLY A 79 53.03 -5.78 -15.86
C GLY A 79 53.48 -7.15 -15.31
N LEU A 80 53.27 -8.23 -16.06
CA LEU A 80 53.75 -9.57 -15.71
C LEU A 80 55.29 -9.70 -15.74
N MET A 81 55.98 -8.77 -16.42
CA MET A 81 57.44 -8.61 -16.35
C MET A 81 57.91 -7.70 -15.21
N GLY A 82 57.00 -7.22 -14.35
CA GLY A 82 57.32 -6.35 -13.22
C GLY A 82 57.59 -4.89 -13.60
N LEU A 83 57.11 -4.44 -14.77
CA LEU A 83 57.27 -3.06 -15.24
C LEU A 83 56.00 -2.24 -14.97
N VAL A 84 56.19 -0.96 -14.64
CA VAL A 84 55.13 0.04 -14.44
C VAL A 84 55.31 1.17 -15.45
N SER A 85 54.21 1.68 -15.99
CA SER A 85 54.22 2.85 -16.86
C SER A 85 54.27 4.12 -16.02
N TYR A 86 55.37 4.87 -16.12
CA TYR A 86 55.57 6.16 -15.47
C TYR A 86 56.15 7.17 -16.46
N GLY A 87 55.49 8.32 -16.62
CA GLY A 87 55.89 9.34 -17.60
C GLY A 87 55.86 8.85 -19.06
N GLY A 88 55.04 7.85 -19.39
CA GLY A 88 54.99 7.24 -20.72
C GLY A 88 56.10 6.22 -21.01
N GLN A 89 56.93 5.89 -20.00
CA GLN A 89 57.99 4.90 -20.09
C GLN A 89 57.72 3.73 -19.14
N TRP A 90 58.04 2.52 -19.59
CA TRP A 90 57.92 1.31 -18.77
C TRP A 90 59.22 1.07 -18.00
N GLN A 91 59.15 1.08 -16.67
CA GLN A 91 60.30 0.99 -15.78
C GLN A 91 59.97 0.12 -14.57
N HIS A 92 60.99 -0.40 -13.89
CA HIS A 92 60.79 -1.09 -12.62
C HIS A 92 60.35 -0.11 -11.52
N PRO A 93 59.47 -0.52 -10.58
CA PRO A 93 59.02 0.30 -9.46
C PRO A 93 60.16 0.93 -8.66
N GLU A 94 61.25 0.19 -8.43
CA GLU A 94 62.42 0.65 -7.69
C GLU A 94 63.07 1.86 -8.36
N THR A 95 63.23 1.81 -9.69
CA THR A 95 63.82 2.90 -10.48
C THR A 95 62.98 4.17 -10.40
N ILE A 96 61.65 4.03 -10.43
CA ILE A 96 60.73 5.16 -10.30
C ILE A 96 60.86 5.77 -8.90
N ARG A 97 60.85 4.92 -7.86
CA ARG A 97 61.00 5.36 -6.47
C ARG A 97 62.30 6.12 -6.23
N ASP A 98 63.42 5.63 -6.77
CA ASP A 98 64.72 6.29 -6.60
C ASP A 98 64.76 7.64 -7.32
N LYS A 99 64.17 7.74 -8.51
CA LYS A 99 64.01 9.02 -9.23
C LYS A 99 63.13 10.01 -8.47
N MET A 100 62.01 9.55 -7.91
CA MET A 100 61.12 10.42 -7.11
C MET A 100 61.79 10.91 -5.83
N ARG A 101 62.62 10.08 -5.17
CA ARG A 101 63.40 10.49 -3.99
C ARG A 101 64.52 11.48 -4.32
N ALA A 102 65.10 11.38 -5.52
CA ALA A 102 66.13 12.31 -5.99
C ALA A 102 65.56 13.68 -6.38
N ASP A 103 64.25 13.78 -6.64
CA ASP A 103 63.55 15.03 -6.91
C ASP A 103 63.27 15.79 -5.61
N ALA A 104 64.16 16.75 -5.29
CA ALA A 104 64.08 17.54 -4.07
C ALA A 104 62.82 18.44 -4.01
N GLU A 105 62.36 18.95 -5.16
CA GLU A 105 61.19 19.84 -5.24
C GLU A 105 59.90 19.04 -5.01
N LEU A 106 59.76 17.89 -5.66
CA LEU A 106 58.64 16.97 -5.43
C LEU A 106 58.62 16.48 -3.97
N THR A 107 59.79 16.14 -3.42
CA THR A 107 59.91 15.68 -2.03
C THR A 107 59.45 16.75 -1.04
N ALA A 108 59.87 18.00 -1.22
CA ALA A 108 59.44 19.11 -0.38
C ALA A 108 57.92 19.36 -0.50
N THR A 109 57.38 19.33 -1.71
CA THR A 109 55.95 19.52 -1.98
C THR A 109 55.10 18.41 -1.34
N LEU A 110 55.54 17.16 -1.41
CA LEU A 110 54.88 16.02 -0.75
C LEU A 110 54.95 16.11 0.78
N ALA A 111 56.05 16.63 1.35
CA ALA A 111 56.14 16.85 2.79
C ALA A 111 55.11 17.91 3.25
N GLU A 112 54.97 19.01 2.51
CA GLU A 112 53.94 20.03 2.79
C GLU A 112 52.52 19.47 2.64
N TYR A 113 52.27 18.69 1.58
CA TYR A 113 51.01 17.97 1.38
C TYR A 113 50.64 17.11 2.60
N ASN A 114 51.59 16.30 3.09
CA ASN A 114 51.34 15.41 4.22
C ASN A 114 51.00 16.19 5.50
N ALA A 115 51.71 17.29 5.79
CA ALA A 115 51.42 18.16 6.93
C ALA A 115 50.02 18.81 6.83
N LYS A 116 49.60 19.23 5.62
CA LYS A 116 48.23 19.74 5.39
C LYS A 116 47.19 18.65 5.56
N ARG A 117 47.46 17.43 5.07
CA ARG A 117 46.53 16.29 5.20
C ARG A 117 46.30 15.90 6.65
N GLU A 118 47.32 15.95 7.49
CA GLU A 118 47.20 15.63 8.93
C GLU A 118 46.32 16.62 9.69
N THR A 119 46.29 17.88 9.26
CA THR A 119 45.53 18.96 9.92
C THR A 119 44.19 19.25 9.24
N MET A 120 43.91 18.62 8.10
CA MET A 120 42.69 18.81 7.32
C MET A 120 41.47 18.21 8.02
N ARG A 121 40.32 18.89 7.93
CA ARG A 121 39.03 18.38 8.40
C ARG A 121 38.58 17.22 7.51
N GLY A 122 38.20 16.08 8.08
CA GLY A 122 37.67 14.91 7.36
C GLY A 122 36.28 15.09 6.73
N THR A 123 35.97 16.27 6.19
CA THR A 123 34.70 16.64 5.55
C THR A 123 34.89 16.80 4.05
N ALA A 124 33.79 16.78 3.28
CA ALA A 124 33.84 17.00 1.84
C ALA A 124 34.52 18.34 1.46
N ASP A 125 34.30 19.40 2.23
CA ASP A 125 34.97 20.70 2.01
C ASP A 125 36.47 20.65 2.30
N GLY A 126 36.89 19.98 3.38
CA GLY A 126 38.31 19.83 3.69
C GLY A 126 39.07 19.05 2.61
N HIS A 127 38.47 17.96 2.12
CA HIS A 127 39.03 17.20 0.99
C HIS A 127 39.02 18.02 -0.31
N TRP A 128 37.99 18.84 -0.54
CA TRP A 128 37.92 19.72 -1.71
C TRP A 128 39.05 20.75 -1.71
N ASP A 129 39.25 21.47 -0.61
CA ASP A 129 40.28 22.50 -0.51
C ASP A 129 41.67 21.91 -0.70
N LEU A 130 41.94 20.74 -0.09
CA LEU A 130 43.23 20.06 -0.27
C LEU A 130 43.42 19.55 -1.70
N ALA A 131 42.36 19.08 -2.36
CA ALA A 131 42.43 18.68 -3.77
C ALA A 131 42.84 19.85 -4.68
N ILE A 132 42.21 21.02 -4.52
CA ILE A 132 42.54 22.22 -5.29
C ILE A 132 43.98 22.67 -5.02
N TRP A 133 44.41 22.60 -3.76
CA TRP A 133 45.81 22.88 -3.42
C TRP A 133 46.77 21.90 -4.11
N CYS A 134 46.47 20.59 -4.11
CA CYS A 134 47.28 19.58 -4.78
C CYS A 134 47.38 19.84 -6.29
N GLU A 135 46.26 20.16 -6.97
CA GLU A 135 46.27 20.51 -8.39
C GLU A 135 47.18 21.70 -8.70
N LYS A 136 47.14 22.75 -7.85
CA LYS A 136 47.97 23.95 -8.01
C LYS A 136 49.47 23.65 -7.88
N HIS A 137 49.84 22.63 -7.11
CA HIS A 137 51.24 22.24 -6.88
C HIS A 137 51.66 21.02 -7.72
N GLY A 138 50.88 20.66 -8.74
CA GLY A 138 51.22 19.57 -9.66
C GLY A 138 51.03 18.15 -9.10
N LEU A 139 50.49 18.01 -7.89
CA LEU A 139 50.22 16.73 -7.22
C LEU A 139 48.91 16.09 -7.71
N LYS A 140 48.92 15.62 -8.97
CA LYS A 140 47.72 15.12 -9.66
C LYS A 140 47.13 13.86 -9.00
N ALA A 141 47.97 12.93 -8.54
CA ALA A 141 47.50 11.66 -7.96
C ALA A 141 46.80 11.91 -6.62
N GLU A 142 47.35 12.78 -5.79
CA GLU A 142 46.82 13.23 -4.52
C GLU A 142 45.51 14.01 -4.73
N ALA A 143 45.47 14.91 -5.71
CA ALA A 143 44.26 15.61 -6.09
C ALA A 143 43.12 14.65 -6.47
N ILE A 144 43.40 13.63 -7.30
CA ILE A 144 42.41 12.60 -7.68
C ILE A 144 41.91 11.84 -6.45
N ALA A 145 42.80 11.47 -5.53
CA ALA A 145 42.42 10.78 -4.29
C ALA A 145 41.45 11.63 -3.44
N HIS A 146 41.76 12.91 -3.26
CA HIS A 146 40.90 13.82 -2.50
C HIS A 146 39.58 14.11 -3.21
N LEU A 147 39.58 14.36 -4.52
CA LEU A 147 38.34 14.53 -5.31
C LEU A 147 37.46 13.27 -5.24
N THR A 148 38.05 12.08 -5.24
CA THR A 148 37.31 10.81 -5.08
C THR A 148 36.71 10.68 -3.68
N ALA A 149 37.40 11.15 -2.64
CA ALA A 149 36.83 11.21 -1.29
C ALA A 149 35.64 12.19 -1.23
N VAL A 150 35.76 13.35 -1.89
CA VAL A 150 34.67 14.32 -2.00
C VAL A 150 33.44 13.69 -2.64
N THR A 151 33.57 12.96 -3.75
CA THR A 151 32.41 12.35 -4.42
C THR A 151 31.74 11.23 -3.62
N ARG A 152 32.44 10.60 -2.67
CA ARG A 152 31.86 9.63 -1.73
C ARG A 152 31.08 10.30 -0.61
N MET A 153 31.59 11.43 -0.10
CA MET A 153 31.00 12.16 1.02
C MET A 153 29.86 13.08 0.58
N ASP A 154 30.01 13.74 -0.57
CA ASP A 154 29.02 14.62 -1.20
C ASP A 154 28.87 14.24 -2.69
N PRO A 155 28.11 13.18 -3.01
CA PRO A 155 27.89 12.74 -4.39
C PRO A 155 27.21 13.79 -5.28
N ALA A 156 26.54 14.78 -4.68
CA ALA A 156 25.86 15.87 -5.39
C ALA A 156 26.82 16.99 -5.84
N ARG A 157 28.08 16.98 -5.39
CA ARG A 157 29.09 17.95 -5.82
C ARG A 157 29.59 17.66 -7.23
N ASP A 158 28.82 18.10 -8.23
CA ASP A 158 29.11 17.98 -9.66
C ASP A 158 30.53 18.43 -10.05
N ALA A 159 31.06 19.45 -9.36
CA ALA A 159 32.39 19.99 -9.65
C ALA A 159 33.51 18.96 -9.40
N ALA A 160 33.37 18.10 -8.39
CA ALA A 160 34.36 17.06 -8.10
C ALA A 160 34.37 15.98 -9.18
N TRP A 161 33.19 15.54 -9.61
CA TRP A 161 33.05 14.59 -10.72
C TRP A 161 33.62 15.12 -12.03
N LYS A 162 33.34 16.38 -12.38
CA LYS A 162 33.88 17.01 -13.60
C LYS A 162 35.41 17.07 -13.57
N ARG A 163 36.01 17.39 -12.41
CA ARG A 163 37.47 17.41 -12.24
C ARG A 163 38.11 16.02 -12.32
N LEU A 164 37.39 14.97 -11.92
CA LEU A 164 37.80 13.58 -12.13
C LEU A 164 37.65 13.10 -13.59
N GLY A 165 37.23 13.97 -14.52
CA GLY A 165 37.00 13.61 -15.92
C GLY A 165 35.71 12.83 -16.15
N CYS A 166 34.80 12.82 -15.18
CA CYS A 166 33.50 12.17 -15.32
C CYS A 166 32.48 13.09 -15.99
N LYS A 167 31.61 12.51 -16.82
CA LYS A 167 30.44 13.13 -17.43
C LYS A 167 29.19 12.43 -16.92
N LYS A 168 28.07 13.15 -16.84
CA LYS A 168 26.78 12.59 -16.43
C LYS A 168 26.15 11.86 -17.62
N HIS A 169 25.94 10.56 -17.49
CA HIS A 169 25.32 9.67 -18.48
C HIS A 169 24.22 8.86 -17.78
N ASP A 170 22.97 8.96 -18.25
CA ASP A 170 21.79 8.29 -17.66
C ASP A 170 21.66 8.45 -16.14
N GLY A 171 21.92 9.67 -15.65
CA GLY A 171 21.85 10.00 -14.22
C GLY A 171 23.04 9.54 -13.38
N ARG A 172 24.05 8.89 -13.97
CA ARG A 172 25.27 8.43 -13.28
C ARG A 172 26.51 9.17 -13.76
N TRP A 173 27.47 9.41 -12.88
CA TRP A 173 28.78 9.97 -13.23
C TRP A 173 29.70 8.87 -13.73
N MET A 174 30.22 9.02 -14.94
CA MET A 174 31.05 8.00 -15.60
C MET A 174 32.18 8.66 -16.39
N THR A 175 33.34 8.01 -16.48
CA THR A 175 34.41 8.48 -17.35
C THR A 175 34.04 8.30 -18.82
N GLU A 176 34.68 9.05 -19.71
CA GLU A 176 34.45 8.95 -21.16
C GLU A 176 34.75 7.54 -21.69
N GLU A 177 35.77 6.88 -21.13
CA GLU A 177 36.11 5.49 -21.44
C GLU A 177 35.02 4.50 -21.01
N GLN A 178 34.44 4.69 -19.81
CA GLN A 178 33.33 3.87 -19.34
C GLN A 178 32.10 4.04 -20.24
N ILE A 179 31.78 5.28 -20.63
CA ILE A 179 30.66 5.57 -21.56
C ILE A 179 30.92 4.92 -22.92
N ALA A 180 32.13 5.04 -23.47
CA ALA A 180 32.50 4.42 -24.74
C ALA A 180 32.40 2.89 -24.66
N THR A 181 32.86 2.29 -23.56
CA THR A 181 32.77 0.84 -23.32
C THR A 181 31.33 0.37 -23.21
N LEU A 182 30.46 1.09 -22.49
CA LEU A 182 29.03 0.77 -22.43
C LEU A 182 28.37 0.83 -23.81
N LYS A 183 28.65 1.88 -24.59
CA LYS A 183 28.14 2.03 -25.95
C LYS A 183 28.59 0.89 -26.85
N ARG A 184 29.88 0.57 -26.85
CA ARG A 184 30.45 -0.54 -27.62
C ARG A 184 29.81 -1.87 -27.24
N ASN A 185 29.70 -2.18 -25.93
CA ASN A 185 29.06 -3.40 -25.45
C ASN A 185 27.58 -3.46 -25.87
N SER A 186 26.85 -2.34 -25.82
CA SER A 186 25.46 -2.24 -26.28
C SER A 186 25.33 -2.51 -27.79
N GLU A 187 26.22 -1.95 -28.62
CA GLU A 187 26.23 -2.16 -30.06
C GLU A 187 26.57 -3.60 -30.43
N GLU A 188 27.57 -4.20 -29.77
CA GLU A 188 27.92 -5.61 -29.92
C GLU A 188 26.76 -6.52 -29.51
N GLN A 189 26.07 -6.22 -28.40
CA GLN A 189 24.89 -6.96 -27.99
C GLN A 189 23.76 -6.83 -29.03
N LYS A 190 23.49 -5.64 -29.56
CA LYS A 190 22.49 -5.44 -30.63
C LYS A 190 22.84 -6.23 -31.90
N LYS A 191 24.13 -6.31 -32.25
CA LYS A 191 24.59 -7.13 -33.38
C LYS A 191 24.36 -8.61 -33.10
N ALA A 192 24.73 -9.09 -31.91
CA ALA A 192 24.50 -10.46 -31.48
C ALA A 192 22.99 -10.80 -31.46
N ASP A 193 22.13 -9.93 -30.94
CA ASP A 193 20.69 -10.14 -30.91
C ASP A 193 20.10 -10.28 -32.33
N ARG A 194 20.51 -9.42 -33.27
CA ARG A 194 20.11 -9.51 -34.69
C ARG A 194 20.58 -10.79 -35.36
N HIS A 195 21.75 -11.30 -34.96
CA HIS A 195 22.29 -12.55 -35.48
C HIS A 195 21.56 -13.77 -34.90
N TRP A 196 21.42 -13.83 -33.57
CA TRP A 196 20.95 -15.02 -32.87
C TRP A 196 19.43 -15.20 -32.91
N ARG A 197 18.65 -14.11 -32.80
CA ARG A 197 17.19 -14.20 -32.77
C ARG A 197 16.58 -15.04 -33.91
N PRO A 198 16.83 -14.73 -35.20
CA PRO A 198 16.20 -15.48 -36.30
C PRO A 198 16.68 -16.95 -36.35
N LEU A 199 17.92 -17.24 -35.94
CA LEU A 199 18.44 -18.60 -35.92
C LEU A 199 17.77 -19.44 -34.83
N LEU A 200 17.66 -18.90 -33.62
CA LEU A 200 17.04 -19.58 -32.48
C LEU A 200 15.54 -19.81 -32.72
N GLU A 201 14.82 -18.83 -33.28
CA GLU A 201 13.40 -18.98 -33.64
C GLU A 201 13.20 -20.08 -34.70
N LYS A 202 14.04 -20.10 -35.74
CA LYS A 202 14.03 -21.12 -36.78
C LYS A 202 14.31 -22.51 -36.23
N TRP A 203 15.27 -22.67 -35.33
CA TRP A 203 15.57 -23.97 -34.74
C TRP A 203 14.49 -24.42 -33.77
N ARG A 204 13.92 -23.50 -32.98
CA ARG A 204 12.75 -23.77 -32.12
C ARG A 204 11.58 -24.36 -32.92
N GLU A 205 11.27 -23.80 -34.08
CA GLU A 205 10.17 -24.27 -34.94
C GLU A 205 10.37 -25.68 -35.51
N ARG A 206 11.62 -26.15 -35.58
CA ARG A 206 11.97 -27.49 -36.07
C ARG A 206 12.00 -28.56 -34.98
N LEU A 207 11.97 -28.18 -33.70
CA LEU A 207 12.00 -29.13 -32.59
C LEU A 207 10.78 -30.08 -32.53
N PRO A 208 9.55 -29.66 -32.88
CA PRO A 208 8.39 -30.56 -32.86
C PRO A 208 8.47 -31.70 -33.91
N GLU A 209 9.13 -31.46 -35.05
CA GLU A 209 9.17 -32.40 -36.18
C GLU A 209 10.35 -33.39 -36.08
N ASN A 210 10.06 -34.69 -36.00
CA ASN A 210 11.09 -35.73 -35.84
C ASN A 210 12.21 -35.69 -36.90
N ARG A 211 11.88 -35.36 -38.16
CA ARG A 211 12.87 -35.35 -39.26
C ARG A 211 13.84 -34.17 -39.18
N THR A 212 13.45 -33.06 -38.58
CA THR A 212 14.26 -31.82 -38.52
C THR A 212 14.81 -31.55 -37.11
N ARG A 213 14.34 -32.29 -36.10
CA ARG A 213 14.78 -32.21 -34.70
C ARG A 213 16.28 -32.41 -34.51
N GLU A 214 16.85 -33.51 -35.02
CA GLU A 214 18.27 -33.82 -34.83
C GLU A 214 19.20 -32.70 -35.35
N ILE A 215 18.81 -32.08 -36.47
CA ILE A 215 19.54 -30.95 -37.05
C ILE A 215 19.44 -29.73 -36.13
N ALA A 216 18.25 -29.44 -35.60
CA ALA A 216 18.04 -28.32 -34.69
C ALA A 216 18.81 -28.52 -33.38
N GLU A 217 18.75 -29.70 -32.77
CA GLU A 217 19.46 -30.03 -31.52
C GLU A 217 20.98 -29.92 -31.68
N ARG A 218 21.54 -30.44 -32.78
CA ARG A 218 22.96 -30.28 -33.09
C ARG A 218 23.36 -28.81 -33.16
N ARG A 219 22.59 -27.99 -33.88
CA ARG A 219 22.89 -26.55 -34.01
C ARG A 219 22.76 -25.80 -32.68
N LEU A 220 21.77 -26.13 -31.85
CA LEU A 220 21.62 -25.55 -30.53
C LEU A 220 22.79 -25.92 -29.61
N SER A 221 23.37 -27.11 -29.76
CA SER A 221 24.56 -27.55 -29.00
C SER A 221 25.87 -26.89 -29.42
N GLU A 222 25.90 -26.19 -30.54
CA GLU A 222 27.07 -25.44 -31.02
C GLU A 222 27.10 -24.00 -30.47
N VAL A 223 26.01 -23.55 -29.82
CA VAL A 223 25.87 -22.16 -29.35
C VAL A 223 26.59 -21.97 -28.02
N THR A 224 27.75 -21.32 -28.07
CA THR A 224 28.59 -21.01 -26.91
C THR A 224 28.79 -19.51 -26.64
N ASP A 225 28.25 -18.63 -27.51
CA ASP A 225 28.39 -17.17 -27.38
C ASP A 225 27.63 -16.62 -26.15
N PRO A 226 28.31 -16.01 -25.17
CA PRO A 226 27.67 -15.38 -24.01
C PRO A 226 26.62 -14.32 -24.37
N ARG A 227 26.76 -13.64 -25.51
CA ARG A 227 25.79 -12.64 -25.97
C ARG A 227 24.52 -13.26 -26.55
N ALA A 228 24.47 -14.59 -26.75
CA ALA A 228 23.25 -15.28 -27.16
C ALA A 228 22.25 -15.45 -26.00
N VAL A 229 22.70 -15.36 -24.74
CA VAL A 229 21.88 -15.64 -23.54
C VAL A 229 20.54 -14.88 -23.52
N PRO A 230 20.47 -13.55 -23.80
CA PRO A 230 19.19 -12.84 -23.83
C PRO A 230 18.21 -13.39 -24.87
N MET A 231 18.69 -13.80 -26.05
CA MET A 231 17.85 -14.36 -27.10
C MET A 231 17.45 -15.81 -26.83
N ILE A 232 18.32 -16.60 -26.18
CA ILE A 232 17.98 -17.95 -25.67
C ILE A 232 16.84 -17.83 -24.67
N TRP A 233 16.96 -16.90 -23.71
CA TRP A 233 15.92 -16.63 -22.73
C TRP A 233 14.58 -16.28 -23.39
N ALA A 234 14.59 -15.27 -24.26
CA ALA A 234 13.38 -14.81 -24.95
C ALA A 234 12.71 -15.91 -25.77
N THR A 235 13.48 -16.79 -26.41
CA THR A 235 12.98 -17.81 -27.35
C THR A 235 12.50 -19.08 -26.64
N PHE A 236 13.22 -19.53 -25.61
CA PHE A 236 13.02 -20.84 -24.98
C PHE A 236 12.56 -20.76 -23.53
N ALA A 237 13.11 -19.86 -22.70
CA ALA A 237 12.82 -19.82 -21.26
C ALA A 237 11.38 -19.39 -20.95
N SER A 238 10.75 -18.61 -21.82
CA SER A 238 9.33 -18.20 -21.69
C SER A 238 8.32 -19.26 -22.16
N GLY A 239 8.79 -20.36 -22.78
CA GLY A 239 7.97 -21.42 -23.35
C GLY A 239 7.41 -22.41 -22.32
N ASP A 240 6.87 -23.54 -22.80
CA ASP A 240 6.48 -24.69 -21.98
C ASP A 240 7.69 -25.40 -21.34
N ALA A 241 7.43 -26.44 -20.54
CA ALA A 241 8.48 -27.16 -19.82
C ALA A 241 9.55 -27.76 -20.76
N SER A 242 9.16 -28.29 -21.92
CA SER A 242 10.09 -28.87 -22.90
C SER A 242 11.01 -27.79 -23.47
N ARG A 243 10.47 -26.62 -23.81
CA ARG A 243 11.29 -25.47 -24.26
C ARG A 243 12.21 -24.95 -23.16
N GLN A 244 11.75 -24.91 -21.92
CA GLN A 244 12.61 -24.51 -20.79
C GLN A 244 13.77 -25.49 -20.57
N LEU A 245 13.58 -26.80 -20.76
CA LEU A 245 14.68 -27.77 -20.69
C LEU A 245 15.75 -27.52 -21.76
N VAL A 246 15.34 -27.19 -22.98
CA VAL A 246 16.27 -26.76 -24.04
C VAL A 246 17.02 -25.48 -23.62
N ALA A 247 16.32 -24.51 -23.02
CA ALA A 247 16.97 -23.31 -22.48
C ALA A 247 18.03 -23.67 -21.42
N VAL A 248 17.70 -24.54 -20.46
CA VAL A 248 18.65 -24.99 -19.42
C VAL A 248 19.87 -25.66 -20.04
N GLN A 249 19.67 -26.54 -21.04
CA GLN A 249 20.77 -27.18 -21.76
C GLN A 249 21.68 -26.14 -22.44
N MET A 250 21.11 -25.18 -23.16
CA MET A 250 21.90 -24.14 -23.84
C MET A 250 22.64 -23.23 -22.86
N LEU A 251 21.97 -22.78 -21.79
CA LEU A 251 22.58 -21.95 -20.76
C LEU A 251 23.66 -22.72 -19.97
N GLY A 252 23.54 -24.04 -19.86
CA GLY A 252 24.57 -24.90 -19.26
C GLY A 252 25.86 -24.99 -20.08
N GLN A 253 25.81 -24.72 -21.39
CA GLN A 253 26.98 -24.76 -22.27
C GLN A 253 27.76 -23.43 -22.31
N ILE A 254 27.12 -22.33 -21.91
CA ILE A 254 27.70 -20.99 -21.97
C ILE A 254 28.32 -20.67 -20.61
N ASP A 255 29.65 -20.55 -20.53
CA ASP A 255 30.34 -20.16 -19.31
C ASP A 255 30.37 -18.64 -19.13
N ALA A 256 29.27 -18.10 -18.61
CA ALA A 256 29.11 -16.68 -18.33
C ALA A 256 28.12 -16.44 -17.19
N GLY A 257 28.41 -15.47 -16.32
CA GLY A 257 27.51 -15.10 -15.23
C GLY A 257 26.10 -14.63 -15.66
N THR A 258 25.89 -14.20 -16.91
CA THR A 258 24.54 -14.00 -17.46
C THR A 258 23.75 -15.31 -17.58
N ALA A 259 24.41 -16.39 -18.01
CA ALA A 259 23.81 -17.72 -18.12
C ALA A 259 23.56 -18.34 -16.73
N SER A 260 24.50 -18.20 -15.79
CA SER A 260 24.32 -18.66 -14.40
C SER A 260 23.12 -17.99 -13.72
N ARG A 261 22.92 -16.68 -13.90
CA ARG A 261 21.72 -15.99 -13.38
C ARG A 261 20.42 -16.45 -14.03
N ALA A 262 20.43 -16.73 -15.33
CA ALA A 262 19.28 -17.29 -16.02
C ALA A 262 18.93 -18.70 -15.52
N LEU A 263 19.94 -19.55 -15.31
CA LEU A 263 19.79 -20.87 -14.69
C LEU A 263 19.24 -20.77 -13.26
N ALA A 264 19.74 -19.83 -12.44
CA ALA A 264 19.23 -19.56 -11.10
C ALA A 264 17.77 -19.08 -11.07
N THR A 265 17.34 -18.38 -12.12
CA THR A 265 15.94 -18.01 -12.26
C THR A 265 15.08 -19.23 -12.62
N LEU A 266 15.54 -20.09 -13.54
CA LEU A 266 14.84 -21.31 -13.94
C LEU A 266 14.83 -22.39 -12.84
N SER A 267 15.82 -22.44 -11.96
CA SER A 267 15.85 -23.36 -10.83
C SER A 267 14.75 -23.07 -9.80
N VAL A 268 14.35 -21.81 -9.66
CA VAL A 268 13.26 -21.41 -8.75
C VAL A 268 11.91 -21.37 -9.48
N PHE A 269 11.86 -20.73 -10.66
CA PHE A 269 10.61 -20.40 -11.34
C PHE A 269 10.31 -21.27 -12.58
N GLY A 270 11.07 -22.34 -12.79
CA GLY A 270 10.79 -23.31 -13.86
C GLY A 270 9.37 -23.88 -13.77
N ARG A 271 8.70 -24.00 -14.93
CA ARG A 271 7.29 -24.41 -15.05
C ARG A 271 7.01 -25.83 -14.57
N SER A 272 8.02 -26.71 -14.58
CA SER A 272 7.94 -28.06 -14.06
C SER A 272 9.01 -28.32 -13.00
N ALA A 273 8.76 -29.30 -12.13
CA ALA A 273 9.75 -29.76 -11.16
C ALA A 273 11.04 -30.23 -11.84
N GLU A 274 10.93 -30.83 -13.03
CA GLU A 274 12.09 -31.30 -13.80
C GLU A 274 12.96 -30.15 -14.31
N VAL A 275 12.37 -29.07 -14.85
CA VAL A 275 13.14 -27.87 -15.25
C VAL A 275 13.92 -27.32 -14.06
N ARG A 276 13.25 -27.19 -12.91
CA ARG A 276 13.87 -26.68 -11.68
C ARG A 276 15.03 -27.56 -11.22
N ARG A 277 14.84 -28.88 -11.25
CA ARG A 277 15.86 -29.87 -10.87
C ARG A 277 17.08 -29.79 -11.78
N VAL A 278 16.90 -29.87 -13.11
CA VAL A 278 18.02 -29.84 -14.08
C VAL A 278 18.77 -28.51 -14.03
N ALA A 279 18.07 -27.39 -13.88
CA ALA A 279 18.70 -26.08 -13.70
C ALA A 279 19.54 -26.03 -12.41
N THR A 280 19.02 -26.58 -11.30
CA THR A 280 19.75 -26.68 -10.03
C THR A 280 21.02 -27.53 -10.15
N GLU A 281 20.93 -28.70 -10.79
CA GLU A 281 22.10 -29.56 -11.00
C GLU A 281 23.18 -28.89 -11.86
N THR A 282 22.76 -28.09 -12.84
CA THR A 282 23.68 -27.34 -13.70
C THR A 282 24.38 -26.22 -12.93
N LEU A 283 23.68 -25.55 -12.00
CA LEU A 283 24.25 -24.50 -11.15
C LEU A 283 25.32 -25.00 -10.18
N LYS A 284 25.28 -26.26 -9.74
CA LYS A 284 26.30 -26.82 -8.83
C LYS A 284 27.72 -26.75 -9.40
N ARG A 285 27.87 -26.63 -10.71
CA ARG A 285 29.15 -26.53 -11.42
C ARG A 285 29.58 -25.09 -11.72
N ARG A 286 28.77 -24.09 -11.31
CA ARG A 286 29.01 -22.66 -11.57
C ARG A 286 29.63 -22.01 -10.35
N ASP A 287 30.31 -20.89 -10.56
CA ASP A 287 30.80 -20.05 -9.48
C ASP A 287 29.60 -19.45 -8.70
N PRO A 288 29.44 -19.77 -7.40
CA PRO A 288 28.34 -19.25 -6.59
C PRO A 288 28.26 -17.71 -6.57
N ARG A 289 29.39 -17.01 -6.77
CA ARG A 289 29.46 -15.54 -6.81
C ARG A 289 28.62 -14.93 -7.93
N GLU A 290 28.33 -15.69 -8.98
CA GLU A 290 27.54 -15.20 -10.11
C GLU A 290 26.02 -15.16 -9.83
N PHE A 291 25.52 -15.94 -8.87
CA PHE A 291 24.07 -16.15 -8.72
C PHE A 291 23.54 -16.33 -7.29
N VAL A 292 24.36 -16.61 -6.28
CA VAL A 292 23.85 -16.82 -4.90
C VAL A 292 23.23 -15.54 -4.34
N THR A 293 23.80 -14.36 -4.61
CA THR A 293 23.18 -13.08 -4.23
C THR A 293 21.73 -12.98 -4.72
N LEU A 294 21.47 -13.36 -5.97
CA LEU A 294 20.12 -13.36 -6.55
C LEU A 294 19.18 -14.29 -5.78
N LEU A 295 19.63 -15.51 -5.44
CA LEU A 295 18.83 -16.49 -4.71
C LEU A 295 18.53 -16.02 -3.26
N VAL A 296 19.52 -15.46 -2.57
CA VAL A 296 19.34 -14.89 -1.22
C VAL A 296 18.36 -13.72 -1.25
N GLU A 297 18.41 -12.88 -2.28
CA GLU A 297 17.49 -11.74 -2.45
C GLU A 297 16.04 -12.17 -2.72
N LEU A 298 15.81 -13.38 -3.24
CA LEU A 298 14.47 -13.94 -3.43
C LEU A 298 13.81 -14.38 -2.13
N LEU A 299 14.58 -14.74 -1.10
CA LEU A 299 14.00 -15.06 0.20
C LEU A 299 13.28 -13.83 0.79
N ARG A 300 12.14 -14.05 1.44
CA ARG A 300 11.46 -13.02 2.23
C ARG A 300 10.90 -13.65 3.50
N ASP A 301 10.88 -12.89 4.58
CA ASP A 301 10.27 -13.33 5.83
C ASP A 301 8.74 -13.12 5.75
N PRO A 302 7.90 -14.09 6.17
CA PRO A 302 6.46 -13.88 6.28
C PRO A 302 6.13 -12.72 7.24
N ILE A 303 5.11 -11.94 6.88
CA ILE A 303 4.55 -10.87 7.71
C ILE A 303 3.92 -11.50 8.94
N LYS A 304 4.41 -11.13 10.13
CA LYS A 304 3.81 -11.54 11.40
C LYS A 304 2.72 -10.54 11.80
N TYR A 305 1.62 -11.06 12.33
CA TYR A 305 0.49 -10.25 12.74
C TYR A 305 -0.31 -10.89 13.88
N GLU A 306 -1.02 -10.06 14.63
CA GLU A 306 -1.97 -10.47 15.68
C GLU A 306 -3.32 -9.79 15.46
N VAL A 307 -4.41 -10.50 15.72
CA VAL A 307 -5.78 -10.03 15.46
C VAL A 307 -6.62 -10.09 16.72
N ARG A 308 -7.32 -8.98 17.01
CA ARG A 308 -8.41 -8.91 17.97
C ARG A 308 -9.70 -8.54 17.22
N PRO A 309 -10.75 -9.37 17.22
CA PRO A 309 -11.97 -9.12 16.46
C PRO A 309 -12.81 -7.97 17.03
N VAL A 310 -13.70 -7.43 16.21
CA VAL A 310 -14.79 -6.53 16.64
C VAL A 310 -15.91 -7.41 17.22
N SER A 311 -16.14 -7.31 18.52
CA SER A 311 -17.07 -8.20 19.25
C SER A 311 -18.51 -7.67 19.33
N GLY A 312 -18.77 -6.49 18.75
CA GLY A 312 -20.10 -5.86 18.72
C GLY A 312 -20.05 -4.34 18.71
N PRO A 313 -21.22 -3.69 18.75
CA PRO A 313 -21.36 -2.24 18.87
C PRO A 313 -20.47 -1.63 19.97
N GLY A 314 -19.79 -0.52 19.67
CA GLY A 314 -18.93 0.19 20.62
C GLY A 314 -17.60 -0.51 20.96
N THR A 315 -17.35 -1.71 20.43
CA THR A 315 -16.06 -2.41 20.61
C THR A 315 -15.06 -2.07 19.50
N GLN A 316 -13.78 -2.27 19.78
CA GLN A 316 -12.69 -2.04 18.82
C GLN A 316 -11.99 -3.33 18.42
N GLY A 317 -11.97 -3.58 17.11
CA GLY A 317 -11.08 -4.56 16.49
C GLY A 317 -9.68 -3.98 16.32
N VAL A 318 -8.66 -4.83 16.42
CA VAL A 318 -7.26 -4.44 16.25
C VAL A 318 -6.54 -5.47 15.36
N LEU A 319 -5.80 -4.98 14.38
CA LEU A 319 -4.82 -5.76 13.61
C LEU A 319 -3.44 -5.16 13.90
N PHE A 320 -2.59 -5.91 14.59
CA PHE A 320 -1.20 -5.55 14.84
C PHE A 320 -0.30 -6.25 13.82
N ILE A 321 0.53 -5.50 13.11
CA ILE A 321 1.39 -5.99 12.03
C ILE A 321 2.83 -5.65 12.38
N GLU A 322 3.70 -6.64 12.46
CA GLU A 322 5.14 -6.43 12.63
C GLU A 322 5.78 -6.07 11.29
N GLY A 323 6.32 -4.85 11.18
CA GLY A 323 7.08 -4.43 10.01
C GLY A 323 8.59 -4.54 10.22
N LYS A 324 9.35 -4.26 9.16
CA LYS A 324 10.83 -4.27 9.24
C LYS A 324 11.40 -3.05 9.96
N GLN A 325 10.79 -1.88 9.75
CA GLN A 325 11.25 -0.60 10.33
C GLN A 325 10.34 -0.10 11.46
N PHE A 326 9.04 -0.36 11.34
CA PHE A 326 8.03 0.05 12.31
C PHE A 326 6.87 -0.94 12.31
N ASN A 327 6.15 -1.02 13.42
CA ASN A 327 4.94 -1.81 13.55
C ASN A 327 3.71 -0.95 13.20
N VAL A 328 2.66 -1.59 12.71
CA VAL A 328 1.39 -0.92 12.40
C VAL A 328 0.29 -1.53 13.25
N ARG A 329 -0.43 -0.69 14.00
CA ARG A 329 -1.63 -1.06 14.75
C ARG A 329 -2.84 -0.46 14.06
N ARG A 330 -3.57 -1.25 13.28
CA ARG A 330 -4.83 -0.81 12.65
C ARG A 330 -5.98 -1.00 13.62
N VAL A 331 -6.77 0.05 13.84
CA VAL A 331 -7.90 0.04 14.78
C VAL A 331 -9.20 0.21 14.00
N TYR A 332 -10.10 -0.74 14.17
CA TYR A 332 -11.41 -0.80 13.52
C TYR A 332 -12.45 -0.47 14.57
N THR A 333 -13.05 0.72 14.47
CA THR A 333 -13.98 1.22 15.48
C THR A 333 -15.40 1.09 14.96
N ALA A 334 -16.19 0.20 15.55
CA ALA A 334 -17.64 0.28 15.43
C ALA A 334 -18.08 1.48 16.28
N GLN A 335 -18.52 2.58 15.65
CA GLN A 335 -18.95 3.77 16.39
C GLN A 335 -20.01 3.38 17.45
N ALA A 336 -19.84 3.88 18.67
CA ALA A 336 -20.89 3.81 19.68
C ALA A 336 -21.97 4.85 19.35
N ILE A 337 -23.24 4.49 19.49
CA ILE A 337 -24.33 5.47 19.48
C ILE A 337 -24.21 6.31 20.76
N PRO A 338 -24.27 7.65 20.71
CA PRO A 338 -24.59 8.43 21.90
C PRO A 338 -25.98 8.00 22.36
N PHE A 339 -26.10 7.33 23.52
CA PHE A 339 -27.40 6.86 24.05
C PHE A 339 -28.47 7.96 24.09
N GLU A 340 -28.05 9.21 24.20
CA GLU A 340 -28.87 10.44 24.11
C GLU A 340 -29.68 10.57 22.80
N GLN A 341 -29.27 9.87 21.74
CA GLN A 341 -29.93 9.89 20.42
C GLN A 341 -30.93 8.74 20.23
N ILE A 342 -30.90 7.72 21.10
CA ILE A 342 -31.90 6.67 21.12
C ILE A 342 -32.99 7.14 22.08
N PRO A 343 -34.20 7.42 21.56
CA PRO A 343 -35.25 7.92 22.42
C PRO A 343 -35.61 6.86 23.47
N PRO A 344 -35.87 7.24 24.74
CA PRO A 344 -36.13 6.27 25.80
C PRO A 344 -37.41 5.49 25.50
N ARG A 345 -37.46 4.23 25.97
CA ARG A 345 -38.68 3.42 25.94
C ARG A 345 -39.78 4.15 26.70
N LEU A 346 -41.00 4.10 26.15
CA LEU A 346 -42.20 4.59 26.82
C LEU A 346 -42.85 3.48 27.67
N PHE A 347 -42.64 2.21 27.31
CA PHE A 347 -43.05 1.09 28.15
C PHE A 347 -42.26 1.06 29.46
N ASP A 348 -42.91 0.63 30.53
CA ASP A 348 -42.27 0.32 31.80
C ASP A 348 -41.14 -0.72 31.59
N PRO A 349 -40.01 -0.60 32.31
CA PRO A 349 -38.89 -1.55 32.18
C PRO A 349 -39.27 -3.02 32.38
N SER A 350 -40.35 -3.33 33.10
CA SER A 350 -40.85 -4.69 33.30
C SER A 350 -41.49 -5.30 32.05
N VAL A 351 -41.90 -4.49 31.07
CA VAL A 351 -42.43 -4.97 29.79
C VAL A 351 -41.27 -5.41 28.89
N PRO A 352 -41.23 -6.67 28.43
CA PRO A 352 -40.18 -7.13 27.53
C PRO A 352 -40.04 -6.24 26.28
N PHE A 353 -38.80 -6.02 25.84
CA PHE A 353 -38.54 -5.32 24.58
C PHE A 353 -38.77 -6.28 23.41
N ASP A 354 -40.02 -6.31 22.91
CA ASP A 354 -40.42 -7.12 21.75
C ASP A 354 -41.11 -6.23 20.68
N PRO A 355 -40.34 -5.34 20.03
CA PRO A 355 -40.85 -4.37 19.06
C PRO A 355 -41.57 -5.01 17.87
N PHE A 356 -41.22 -6.25 17.53
CA PHE A 356 -41.71 -6.95 16.35
C PHE A 356 -42.72 -8.06 16.67
N SER A 357 -43.21 -8.14 17.91
CA SER A 357 -44.35 -9.00 18.24
C SER A 357 -45.58 -8.63 17.41
N ARG A 358 -46.45 -9.61 17.14
CA ARG A 358 -47.72 -9.35 16.44
C ARG A 358 -48.54 -8.26 17.12
N GLN A 359 -48.51 -8.21 18.45
CA GLN A 359 -49.23 -7.21 19.24
C GLN A 359 -48.61 -5.81 19.09
N ASN A 360 -47.29 -5.66 19.21
CA ASN A 360 -46.64 -4.36 19.07
C ASN A 360 -46.68 -3.85 17.63
N LEU A 361 -46.59 -4.72 16.63
CA LEU A 361 -46.82 -4.33 15.24
C LEU A 361 -48.28 -3.88 15.00
N TRP A 362 -49.25 -4.53 15.64
CA TRP A 362 -50.66 -4.12 15.56
C TRP A 362 -50.89 -2.76 16.26
N LEU A 363 -50.37 -2.58 17.47
CA LEU A 363 -50.43 -1.32 18.23
C LEU A 363 -49.72 -0.18 17.50
N ALA A 364 -48.57 -0.46 16.88
CA ALA A 364 -47.78 0.55 16.19
C ALA A 364 -48.45 1.07 14.91
N ASN A 365 -49.18 0.22 14.18
CA ASN A 365 -49.74 0.52 12.85
C ASN A 365 -51.25 0.79 12.84
N GLY A 366 -51.99 0.43 13.90
CA GLY A 366 -53.45 0.60 13.99
C GLY A 366 -54.26 -0.36 13.09
N ALA A 367 -55.52 -0.62 13.44
CA ALA A 367 -56.44 -1.40 12.59
C ALA A 367 -57.19 -0.48 11.59
N PRO A 368 -57.47 -0.93 10.35
CA PRO A 368 -58.26 -0.14 9.41
C PRO A 368 -59.67 0.12 9.97
N GLY A 369 -60.01 1.39 10.22
CA GLY A 369 -61.36 1.84 10.60
C GLY A 369 -61.59 2.23 12.07
N ALA A 370 -60.57 2.27 12.93
CA ALA A 370 -60.71 2.78 14.30
C ALA A 370 -60.42 4.29 14.38
N THR A 371 -61.39 5.10 14.80
CA THR A 371 -61.17 6.50 15.20
C THR A 371 -60.97 6.57 16.72
N VAL A 372 -59.82 7.08 17.15
CA VAL A 372 -59.46 7.22 18.57
C VAL A 372 -59.76 8.66 18.99
N GLY A 373 -60.75 8.85 19.86
CA GLY A 373 -61.07 10.17 20.42
C GLY A 373 -59.99 10.66 21.38
N ALA A 374 -59.75 11.98 21.40
CA ALA A 374 -58.69 12.62 22.19
C ALA A 374 -58.86 12.45 23.70
N LEU A 375 -57.72 12.36 24.41
CA LEU A 375 -57.64 12.50 25.85
C LEU A 375 -57.64 13.96 26.30
N SER A 376 -58.18 14.23 27.49
CA SER A 376 -57.94 15.48 28.20
C SER A 376 -56.52 15.51 28.81
N ALA A 377 -55.92 16.69 28.92
CA ALA A 377 -54.60 16.88 29.55
C ALA A 377 -54.52 16.31 30.98
N SER A 378 -55.64 16.29 31.72
CA SER A 378 -55.74 15.67 33.05
C SER A 378 -55.55 14.16 33.04
N ALA A 379 -56.01 13.48 31.99
CA ALA A 379 -55.91 12.02 31.88
C ALA A 379 -54.50 11.58 31.48
N VAL A 380 -53.84 12.30 30.57
CA VAL A 380 -52.42 12.10 30.22
C VAL A 380 -51.52 12.30 31.45
N LYS A 381 -51.79 13.35 32.24
CA LYS A 381 -51.08 13.62 33.49
C LYS A 381 -51.29 12.51 34.53
N SER A 382 -52.52 11.99 34.66
CA SER A 382 -52.80 10.89 35.60
C SER A 382 -52.10 9.57 35.25
N VAL A 383 -51.94 9.28 33.95
CA VAL A 383 -51.23 8.09 33.46
C VAL A 383 -49.72 8.23 33.66
N ALA A 384 -49.19 9.45 33.50
CA ALA A 384 -47.78 9.75 33.79
C ALA A 384 -47.46 9.75 35.30
N GLU A 385 -48.41 10.13 36.16
CA GLU A 385 -48.22 10.22 37.61
C GLU A 385 -48.41 8.87 38.34
N ASN A 386 -49.18 7.92 37.78
CA ASN A 386 -49.39 6.61 38.40
C ASN A 386 -49.52 5.48 37.36
N PRO A 387 -48.41 4.94 36.82
CA PRO A 387 -48.42 3.91 35.77
C PRO A 387 -49.13 2.60 36.14
N ARG A 388 -49.35 2.36 37.45
CA ARG A 388 -49.94 1.11 37.98
C ARG A 388 -51.44 0.94 37.71
N THR A 389 -52.16 1.95 37.23
CA THR A 389 -53.56 1.82 36.82
C THR A 389 -53.75 1.49 35.34
N ALA A 390 -52.67 1.44 34.55
CA ALA A 390 -52.70 1.00 33.15
C ALA A 390 -52.63 -0.54 33.01
N THR A 391 -53.11 -1.28 34.02
CA THR A 391 -53.13 -2.74 33.97
C THR A 391 -54.39 -3.24 33.26
N GLY A 392 -54.23 -3.55 31.98
CA GLY A 392 -54.88 -4.63 31.21
C GLY A 392 -56.40 -4.72 31.20
N ILE A 393 -57.04 -4.43 30.05
CA ILE A 393 -58.32 -5.03 29.67
C ILE A 393 -58.36 -5.28 28.14
N THR A 394 -58.73 -6.51 27.82
CA THR A 394 -59.00 -7.13 26.53
C THR A 394 -60.07 -6.44 25.66
N VAL A 395 -59.88 -6.55 24.33
CA VAL A 395 -60.77 -6.33 23.18
C VAL A 395 -62.29 -6.23 23.44
N GLY A 396 -62.97 -5.23 22.83
CA GLY A 396 -64.41 -5.24 22.57
C GLY A 396 -64.90 -4.01 21.77
N GLN A 397 -65.90 -4.21 20.89
CA GLN A 397 -66.47 -3.21 19.96
C GLN A 397 -67.35 -2.13 20.67
N PRO A 398 -68.26 -1.46 19.92
CA PRO A 398 -68.38 0.00 19.75
C PRO A 398 -68.96 0.72 20.98
N GLY A 399 -68.39 1.88 21.31
CA GLY A 399 -68.84 2.71 22.44
C GLY A 399 -67.73 3.05 23.44
N MET A 400 -66.49 3.23 22.98
CA MET A 400 -65.39 3.67 23.85
C MET A 400 -65.68 5.06 24.40
N ASN A 401 -65.69 5.19 25.73
CA ASN A 401 -65.55 6.48 26.38
C ASN A 401 -64.12 7.02 26.13
N SER A 402 -63.93 8.34 26.27
CA SER A 402 -62.67 9.03 25.96
C SER A 402 -61.44 8.44 26.69
N ALA A 403 -61.65 7.78 27.83
CA ALA A 403 -60.60 7.15 28.64
C ALA A 403 -60.12 5.78 28.12
N GLY A 404 -60.86 5.08 27.25
CA GLY A 404 -60.38 3.83 26.62
C GLY A 404 -59.56 4.08 25.35
N ALA A 405 -60.00 5.05 24.54
CA ALA A 405 -59.31 5.52 23.34
C ALA A 405 -57.89 6.02 23.65
N ALA A 406 -57.79 6.79 24.72
CA ALA A 406 -56.60 7.17 25.46
C ALA A 406 -55.47 6.15 25.60
N VAL A 407 -55.81 5.02 26.20
CA VAL A 407 -54.86 4.00 26.65
C VAL A 407 -54.30 3.31 25.41
N LEU A 408 -55.17 3.03 24.43
CA LEU A 408 -54.79 2.45 23.16
C LEU A 408 -53.85 3.38 22.35
N ALA A 409 -54.08 4.69 22.37
CA ALA A 409 -53.19 5.66 21.74
C ALA A 409 -51.79 5.68 22.40
N ALA A 410 -51.74 5.65 23.73
CA ALA A 410 -50.49 5.62 24.49
C ALA A 410 -49.70 4.32 24.25
N GLU A 411 -50.37 3.17 24.25
CA GLU A 411 -49.75 1.87 23.94
C GLU A 411 -49.24 1.81 22.49
N GLY A 412 -49.99 2.38 21.53
CA GLY A 412 -49.55 2.50 20.15
C GLY A 412 -48.31 3.38 19.97
N ALA A 413 -48.24 4.50 20.70
CA ALA A 413 -47.05 5.34 20.73
C ALA A 413 -45.84 4.62 21.33
N ALA A 414 -46.05 3.86 22.41
CA ALA A 414 -44.99 3.06 23.03
C ALA A 414 -44.46 1.94 22.11
N ALA A 415 -45.34 1.25 21.39
CA ALA A 415 -44.94 0.22 20.42
C ALA A 415 -44.17 0.80 19.22
N ARG A 416 -44.56 1.97 18.71
CA ARG A 416 -43.79 2.69 17.68
C ARG A 416 -42.40 3.08 18.18
N ARG A 417 -42.29 3.54 19.44
CA ARG A 417 -41.00 3.89 20.06
C ARG A 417 -40.08 2.68 20.17
N ASP A 418 -40.60 1.54 20.61
CA ASP A 418 -39.81 0.31 20.66
C ASP A 418 -39.31 -0.10 19.26
N THR A 419 -40.15 0.02 18.22
CA THR A 419 -39.76 -0.25 16.82
C THR A 419 -38.64 0.68 16.35
N GLN A 420 -38.68 1.96 16.71
CA GLN A 420 -37.62 2.93 16.39
C GLN A 420 -36.30 2.56 17.06
N ILE A 421 -36.33 2.19 18.35
CA ILE A 421 -35.15 1.73 19.10
C ILE A 421 -34.56 0.49 18.43
N ALA A 422 -35.40 -0.46 18.01
CA ALA A 422 -34.97 -1.69 17.35
C ALA A 422 -34.24 -1.43 16.02
N ASN A 423 -34.79 -0.52 15.21
CA ASN A 423 -34.19 -0.12 13.95
C ASN A 423 -32.84 0.58 14.18
N ALA A 424 -32.72 1.44 15.20
CA ALA A 424 -31.45 2.06 15.57
C ALA A 424 -30.39 1.04 16.02
N LEU A 425 -30.79 0.04 16.81
CA LEU A 425 -29.90 -1.06 17.23
C LEU A 425 -29.44 -1.92 16.04
N ASN A 426 -30.32 -2.23 15.10
CA ASN A 426 -30.00 -3.01 13.89
C ASN A 426 -28.96 -2.31 13.01
N VAL A 427 -29.11 -1.00 12.78
CA VAL A 427 -28.14 -0.18 12.02
C VAL A 427 -26.74 -0.27 12.64
N VAL A 428 -26.67 -0.30 13.97
CA VAL A 428 -25.39 -0.31 14.69
C VAL A 428 -24.76 -1.69 14.75
N GLN A 429 -25.56 -2.75 14.81
CA GLN A 429 -25.08 -4.11 14.56
C GLN A 429 -24.48 -4.23 13.15
N GLN A 430 -25.12 -3.64 12.12
CA GLN A 430 -24.59 -3.63 10.75
C GLN A 430 -23.25 -2.89 10.65
N ILE A 431 -23.06 -1.76 11.35
CA ILE A 431 -21.77 -1.06 11.40
C ILE A 431 -20.68 -1.95 12.03
N ALA A 432 -20.99 -2.61 13.15
CA ALA A 432 -20.05 -3.53 13.79
C ALA A 432 -19.69 -4.71 12.88
N ALA A 433 -20.67 -5.28 12.17
CA ALA A 433 -20.45 -6.33 11.17
C ALA A 433 -19.58 -5.84 10.00
N PHE A 434 -19.80 -4.61 9.52
CA PHE A 434 -18.97 -4.00 8.49
C PHE A 434 -17.52 -3.79 8.96
N ALA A 435 -17.32 -3.35 10.21
CA ALA A 435 -16.00 -3.22 10.83
C ALA A 435 -15.27 -4.57 10.89
N GLN A 436 -15.98 -5.61 11.32
CA GLN A 436 -15.44 -6.97 11.36
C GLN A 436 -15.11 -7.49 9.96
N GLY A 437 -15.97 -7.24 8.97
CA GLY A 437 -15.74 -7.61 7.56
C GLY A 437 -14.52 -6.92 6.97
N ARG A 438 -14.31 -5.63 7.29
CA ARG A 438 -13.09 -4.90 6.89
C ARG A 438 -11.83 -5.44 7.53
N LEU A 439 -11.86 -5.71 8.84
CA LEU A 439 -10.76 -6.36 9.55
C LEU A 439 -10.40 -7.71 8.90
N ALA A 440 -11.40 -8.56 8.63
CA ALA A 440 -11.20 -9.85 7.99
C ALA A 440 -10.61 -9.73 6.57
N SER A 441 -11.04 -8.74 5.79
CA SER A 441 -10.47 -8.45 4.47
C SER A 441 -8.97 -8.12 4.55
N ASP A 442 -8.58 -7.25 5.49
CA ASP A 442 -7.17 -6.87 5.65
C ASP A 442 -6.30 -8.06 6.11
N VAL A 443 -6.84 -8.95 6.96
CA VAL A 443 -6.16 -10.20 7.35
C VAL A 443 -5.96 -11.11 6.13
N ASN A 444 -7.00 -11.31 5.32
CA ASN A 444 -6.91 -12.14 4.11
C ASN A 444 -5.86 -11.62 3.12
N GLU A 445 -5.70 -10.30 3.01
CA GLU A 445 -4.64 -9.70 2.18
C GLU A 445 -3.24 -10.06 2.69
N ILE A 446 -3.01 -9.99 4.00
CA ILE A 446 -1.74 -10.40 4.63
C ILE A 446 -1.48 -11.90 4.40
N GLU A 447 -2.49 -12.74 4.59
CA GLU A 447 -2.37 -14.18 4.38
C GLU A 447 -2.04 -14.53 2.92
N ALA A 448 -2.64 -13.85 1.95
CA ALA A 448 -2.33 -14.04 0.53
C ALA A 448 -0.87 -13.66 0.19
N VAL A 449 -0.36 -12.57 0.78
CA VAL A 449 1.05 -12.18 0.65
C VAL A 449 1.96 -13.24 1.29
N ASN A 450 1.65 -13.69 2.50
CA ASN A 450 2.41 -14.71 3.21
C ASN A 450 2.43 -16.04 2.46
N ALA A 451 1.32 -16.48 1.89
CA ALA A 451 1.26 -17.69 1.07
C ALA A 451 2.20 -17.59 -0.14
N THR A 452 2.24 -16.43 -0.80
CA THR A 452 3.16 -16.17 -1.93
C THR A 452 4.62 -16.21 -1.48
N VAL A 453 4.95 -15.60 -0.34
CA VAL A 453 6.29 -15.61 0.26
C VAL A 453 6.71 -17.05 0.58
N GLN A 454 5.86 -17.80 1.27
CA GLN A 454 6.14 -19.19 1.66
C GLN A 454 6.31 -20.10 0.43
N ALA A 455 5.47 -19.95 -0.59
CA ALA A 455 5.59 -20.71 -1.84
C ALA A 455 6.94 -20.45 -2.54
N ARG A 456 7.38 -19.19 -2.60
CA ARG A 456 8.70 -18.85 -3.16
C ARG A 456 9.84 -19.39 -2.31
N ASN A 457 9.82 -19.18 -0.99
CA ASN A 457 10.87 -19.69 -0.09
C ASN A 457 11.01 -21.21 -0.19
N ARG A 458 9.88 -21.94 -0.27
CA ARG A 458 9.86 -23.41 -0.46
C ARG A 458 10.58 -23.86 -1.73
N LEU A 459 10.59 -23.03 -2.78
CA LEU A 459 11.30 -23.32 -4.02
C LEU A 459 12.77 -22.86 -3.97
N THR A 460 13.06 -21.75 -3.29
CA THR A 460 14.40 -21.16 -3.23
C THR A 460 15.34 -21.87 -2.25
N LEU A 461 14.86 -22.23 -1.06
CA LEU A 461 15.71 -22.83 -0.01
C LEU A 461 16.39 -24.13 -0.45
N PRO A 462 15.71 -25.09 -1.12
CA PRO A 462 16.38 -26.30 -1.61
C PRO A 462 17.46 -26.00 -2.66
N VAL A 463 17.27 -24.98 -3.50
CA VAL A 463 18.28 -24.57 -4.50
C VAL A 463 19.51 -24.00 -3.78
N LEU A 464 19.31 -23.10 -2.81
CA LEU A 464 20.38 -22.55 -2.00
C LEU A 464 21.15 -23.66 -1.27
N ALA A 465 20.46 -24.60 -0.62
CA ALA A 465 21.09 -25.74 0.04
C ALA A 465 21.88 -26.61 -0.96
N ALA A 466 21.32 -26.90 -2.13
CA ALA A 466 21.96 -27.74 -3.13
C ALA A 466 23.24 -27.14 -3.75
N VAL A 467 23.31 -25.81 -3.90
CA VAL A 467 24.44 -25.12 -4.54
C VAL A 467 25.48 -24.59 -3.54
N THR A 468 25.10 -24.43 -2.27
CA THR A 468 26.01 -23.91 -1.22
C THR A 468 26.41 -24.95 -0.17
N GLY A 469 25.64 -26.04 -0.04
CA GLY A 469 25.79 -27.02 1.03
C GLY A 469 25.33 -26.54 2.41
N GLN A 470 24.62 -25.40 2.50
CA GLN A 470 24.20 -24.78 3.77
C GLN A 470 22.69 -24.93 4.02
N GLU A 471 22.30 -25.04 5.30
CA GLU A 471 20.90 -25.07 5.74
C GLU A 471 20.67 -24.04 6.87
N LEU A 472 20.54 -22.76 6.49
CA LEU A 472 20.45 -21.63 7.44
C LEU A 472 19.02 -21.29 7.87
N GLY A 473 18.03 -22.10 7.48
CA GLY A 473 16.60 -21.87 7.74
C GLY A 473 15.95 -20.83 6.83
N GLU A 474 14.75 -20.39 7.20
CA GLU A 474 13.91 -19.52 6.34
C GLU A 474 14.23 -18.03 6.44
N LYS A 475 14.96 -17.61 7.48
CA LYS A 475 15.25 -16.20 7.73
C LYS A 475 16.20 -15.65 6.67
N GLN A 476 15.79 -14.62 5.95
CA GLN A 476 16.63 -14.03 4.92
C GLN A 476 17.94 -13.47 5.49
N ASP A 477 17.91 -12.85 6.66
CA ASP A 477 19.09 -12.22 7.26
C ASP A 477 20.17 -13.25 7.62
N SER A 478 19.79 -14.47 8.01
CA SER A 478 20.76 -15.56 8.23
C SER A 478 21.57 -15.87 6.97
N TRP A 479 20.91 -15.92 5.81
CA TRP A 479 21.56 -16.11 4.52
C TRP A 479 22.39 -14.91 4.08
N LYS A 480 21.93 -13.68 4.32
CA LYS A 480 22.70 -12.46 4.01
C LYS A 480 23.97 -12.36 4.85
N THR A 481 23.87 -12.62 6.16
CA THR A 481 25.02 -12.62 7.07
C THR A 481 26.09 -13.60 6.58
N TRP A 482 25.70 -14.84 6.34
CA TRP A 482 26.63 -15.87 5.85
C TRP A 482 27.23 -15.48 4.49
N TRP A 483 26.40 -15.06 3.53
CA TRP A 483 26.88 -14.79 2.18
C TRP A 483 27.79 -13.56 2.09
N SER A 484 27.52 -12.52 2.88
CA SER A 484 28.44 -11.37 2.98
C SER A 484 29.79 -11.80 3.56
N ASP A 485 29.79 -12.64 4.60
CA ASP A 485 31.03 -13.16 5.21
C ASP A 485 31.86 -13.97 4.20
N GLN A 486 31.23 -14.82 3.38
CA GLN A 486 31.92 -15.55 2.31
C GLN A 486 32.56 -14.65 1.25
N GLN A 487 32.07 -13.42 1.10
CA GLN A 487 32.66 -12.42 0.21
C GLN A 487 33.68 -11.49 0.90
N GLY A 488 33.97 -11.72 2.18
CA GLY A 488 34.88 -10.90 2.98
C GLY A 488 34.27 -9.60 3.50
N TYR A 489 32.94 -9.50 3.53
CA TYR A 489 32.21 -8.33 4.03
C TYR A 489 31.41 -8.67 5.28
N ARG A 490 31.14 -7.66 6.11
CA ARG A 490 30.23 -7.78 7.24
C ARG A 490 28.82 -7.30 6.84
N TYR A 491 27.81 -8.14 7.03
CA TYR A 491 26.41 -7.73 6.92
C TYR A 491 25.93 -7.12 8.22
N GLU A 492 25.23 -5.99 8.13
CA GLU A 492 24.48 -5.41 9.23
C GLU A 492 23.00 -5.39 8.85
N SER A 493 22.16 -5.93 9.73
CA SER A 493 20.72 -5.90 9.51
C SER A 493 20.24 -4.46 9.54
N THR A 494 19.30 -4.14 8.65
CA THR A 494 18.67 -2.82 8.63
C THR A 494 17.50 -2.73 9.60
N GLU A 495 17.12 -3.83 10.27
CA GLU A 495 16.04 -3.81 11.26
C GLU A 495 16.52 -3.16 12.57
N PRO A 496 15.80 -2.14 13.08
CA PRO A 496 16.16 -1.49 14.33
C PRO A 496 15.87 -2.41 15.52
N GLU A 497 16.65 -2.26 16.60
CA GLU A 497 16.47 -3.02 17.84
C GLU A 497 15.11 -2.76 18.50
N SER A 498 14.57 -1.54 18.35
CA SER A 498 13.22 -1.18 18.76
C SER A 498 12.42 -0.62 17.57
N LYS A 499 11.20 -1.15 17.38
CA LYS A 499 10.31 -0.77 16.28
C LYS A 499 9.19 0.12 16.81
N PRO A 500 9.11 1.40 16.42
CA PRO A 500 7.99 2.26 16.82
C PRO A 500 6.67 1.70 16.27
N THR A 501 5.57 1.88 17.00
CA THR A 501 4.23 1.42 16.57
C THR A 501 3.38 2.60 16.13
N PHE A 502 2.95 2.61 14.87
CA PHE A 502 2.04 3.61 14.33
C PHE A 502 0.60 3.12 14.41
N THR A 503 -0.26 3.89 15.06
CA THR A 503 -1.70 3.57 15.12
C THR A 503 -2.41 4.20 13.92
N GLN A 504 -3.03 3.36 13.10
CA GLN A 504 -3.89 3.79 12.01
C GLN A 504 -5.35 3.51 12.39
N VAL A 505 -6.16 4.55 12.53
CA VAL A 505 -7.62 4.39 12.67
C VAL A 505 -8.19 4.16 11.28
N VAL A 506 -8.80 3.01 11.05
CA VAL A 506 -9.42 2.69 9.76
C VAL A 506 -10.70 3.52 9.62
N PRO A 507 -10.82 4.38 8.58
CA PRO A 507 -12.02 5.19 8.39
C PRO A 507 -13.24 4.28 8.19
N MET A 508 -14.26 4.52 9.01
CA MET A 508 -15.54 3.81 8.93
C MET A 508 -16.61 4.77 8.43
N PRO A 509 -17.57 4.32 7.61
CA PRO A 509 -18.70 5.16 7.22
C PRO A 509 -19.43 5.64 8.49
N SER A 510 -19.47 6.95 8.70
CA SER A 510 -20.16 7.56 9.83
C SER A 510 -21.64 7.75 9.48
N ILE A 511 -22.54 7.25 10.32
CA ILE A 511 -23.94 7.66 10.29
C ILE A 511 -24.04 8.86 11.22
N ARG A 512 -24.09 10.07 10.67
CA ARG A 512 -24.44 11.26 11.46
C ARG A 512 -25.97 11.38 11.46
N PRO A 513 -26.67 11.13 12.57
CA PRO A 513 -28.07 11.53 12.65
C PRO A 513 -28.11 13.06 12.66
N HIS A 514 -28.66 13.64 11.60
CA HIS A 514 -28.92 15.07 11.53
C HIS A 514 -30.26 15.34 12.21
N HIS A 515 -30.33 16.32 13.11
CA HIS A 515 -31.56 16.72 13.80
C HIS A 515 -32.34 17.76 12.96
N SER A 516 -33.63 17.57 12.74
CA SER A 516 -34.52 18.59 12.16
C SER A 516 -35.01 19.53 13.25
N CYS A 517 -34.63 20.81 13.22
CA CYS A 517 -34.98 21.78 14.27
C CYS A 517 -35.17 23.22 13.74
N PHE A 518 -35.67 24.12 14.60
CA PHE A 518 -35.84 25.57 14.37
C PHE A 518 -34.91 26.41 15.25
N GLY A 519 -34.56 27.61 14.80
CA GLY A 519 -33.82 28.58 15.63
C GLY A 519 -34.65 29.09 16.82
N ALA A 520 -33.98 29.65 17.82
CA ALA A 520 -34.66 30.32 18.94
C ALA A 520 -35.58 31.44 18.46
N GLY A 521 -36.70 31.65 19.14
CA GLY A 521 -37.66 32.71 18.85
C GLY A 521 -38.71 32.36 17.79
N THR A 522 -38.63 31.20 17.12
CA THR A 522 -39.67 30.72 16.21
C THR A 522 -41.01 30.66 16.94
N LEU A 523 -42.02 31.34 16.41
CA LEU A 523 -43.36 31.39 17.01
C LEU A 523 -44.13 30.11 16.68
N ILE A 524 -44.82 29.55 17.67
CA ILE A 524 -45.65 28.34 17.59
C ILE A 524 -47.10 28.71 17.86
N HIS A 525 -48.03 28.19 17.06
CA HIS A 525 -49.46 28.32 17.33
C HIS A 525 -49.86 27.40 18.48
N THR A 526 -50.17 27.98 19.64
CA THR A 526 -50.66 27.27 20.81
C THR A 526 -52.11 27.62 21.10
N LEU A 527 -52.76 26.87 21.98
CA LEU A 527 -54.13 27.15 22.43
C LEU A 527 -54.27 28.58 23.01
N ASP A 528 -53.21 29.11 23.62
CA ASP A 528 -53.16 30.44 24.24
C ASP A 528 -52.63 31.53 23.31
N GLY A 529 -52.47 31.22 22.01
CA GLY A 529 -51.90 32.13 21.00
C GLY A 529 -50.44 31.81 20.65
N LEU A 530 -49.74 32.79 20.06
CA LEU A 530 -48.37 32.60 19.58
C LEU A 530 -47.36 32.62 20.73
N ARG A 531 -46.60 31.54 20.88
CA ARG A 531 -45.52 31.41 21.88
C ARG A 531 -44.21 31.03 21.22
N LYS A 532 -43.08 31.52 21.74
CA LYS A 532 -41.75 31.16 21.22
C LYS A 532 -41.43 29.69 21.49
N ILE A 533 -40.79 28.99 20.56
CA ILE A 533 -40.54 27.55 20.62
C ILE A 533 -39.74 27.13 21.85
N GLU A 534 -38.77 27.94 22.29
CA GLU A 534 -37.96 27.67 23.49
C GLU A 534 -38.75 27.80 24.81
N SER A 535 -39.95 28.37 24.76
CA SER A 535 -40.85 28.52 25.92
C SER A 535 -41.91 27.43 26.02
N ILE A 536 -42.01 26.54 25.02
CA ILE A 536 -42.99 25.46 24.97
C ILE A 536 -42.56 24.34 25.91
N GLN A 537 -43.51 23.79 26.66
CA GLN A 537 -43.31 22.71 27.61
C GLN A 537 -44.13 21.47 27.23
N VAL A 538 -43.70 20.30 27.71
CA VAL A 538 -44.48 19.06 27.59
C VAL A 538 -45.86 19.28 28.21
N GLY A 539 -46.91 18.91 27.46
CA GLY A 539 -48.31 19.12 27.83
C GLY A 539 -48.94 20.39 27.28
N ASP A 540 -48.15 21.39 26.83
CA ASP A 540 -48.68 22.55 26.10
C ASP A 540 -49.43 22.07 24.86
N GLN A 541 -50.55 22.72 24.54
CA GLN A 541 -51.42 22.37 23.41
C GLN A 541 -51.01 23.18 22.18
N VAL A 542 -50.48 22.51 21.16
CA VAL A 542 -50.07 23.13 19.89
C VAL A 542 -51.03 22.77 18.78
N LEU A 543 -51.28 23.69 17.87
CA LEU A 543 -52.11 23.43 16.70
C LEU A 543 -51.36 22.48 15.76
N SER A 544 -52.01 21.37 15.41
CA SER A 544 -51.51 20.33 14.51
C SER A 544 -52.51 20.11 13.36
N GLN A 545 -52.01 19.61 12.23
CA GLN A 545 -52.84 19.19 11.10
C GLN A 545 -52.54 17.74 10.73
N ASP A 546 -53.56 16.88 10.71
CA ASP A 546 -53.45 15.54 10.14
C ASP A 546 -53.27 15.66 8.62
N THR A 547 -52.10 15.28 8.12
CA THR A 547 -51.75 15.43 6.70
C THR A 547 -52.40 14.40 5.78
N ARG A 548 -53.18 13.46 6.31
CA ARG A 548 -54.01 12.52 5.55
C ARG A 548 -55.44 13.02 5.43
N THR A 549 -56.00 13.60 6.50
CA THR A 549 -57.41 14.03 6.52
C THR A 549 -57.61 15.55 6.35
N GLY A 550 -56.55 16.33 6.56
CA GLY A 550 -56.58 17.80 6.58
C GLY A 550 -57.14 18.40 7.88
N THR A 551 -57.55 17.57 8.85
CA THR A 551 -58.18 18.00 10.10
C THR A 551 -57.22 18.79 10.98
N LEU A 552 -57.64 19.96 11.46
CA LEU A 552 -56.91 20.76 12.44
C LEU A 552 -57.36 20.43 13.86
N LYS A 553 -56.40 20.22 14.76
CA LYS A 553 -56.66 19.92 16.17
C LYS A 553 -55.52 20.43 17.06
N PHE A 554 -55.85 20.82 18.28
CA PHE A 554 -54.84 21.08 19.30
C PHE A 554 -54.38 19.76 19.92
N GLU A 555 -53.07 19.52 19.89
CA GLU A 555 -52.45 18.30 20.42
C GLU A 555 -51.44 18.64 21.52
N PRO A 556 -51.36 17.81 22.58
CA PRO A 556 -50.32 17.98 23.59
C PRO A 556 -48.94 17.71 23.01
N VAL A 557 -47.99 18.56 23.36
CA VAL A 557 -46.56 18.31 23.16
C VAL A 557 -46.13 17.15 24.06
N LEU A 558 -45.58 16.09 23.47
CA LEU A 558 -45.09 14.90 24.16
C LEU A 558 -43.63 15.05 24.62
N ALA A 559 -42.82 15.73 23.81
CA ALA A 559 -41.42 15.99 24.11
C ALA A 559 -40.97 17.32 23.51
N VAL A 560 -40.05 17.98 24.21
CA VAL A 560 -39.39 19.22 23.77
C VAL A 560 -37.90 18.94 23.64
N PHE A 561 -37.32 19.31 22.52
CA PHE A 561 -35.91 19.04 22.21
C PHE A 561 -35.12 20.35 22.20
N HIS A 562 -34.14 20.46 23.09
CA HIS A 562 -33.20 21.58 23.16
C HIS A 562 -31.83 21.07 22.70
N ASN A 563 -31.47 21.37 21.46
CA ASN A 563 -30.27 20.82 20.83
C ASN A 563 -29.13 21.85 20.76
N LYS A 564 -27.90 21.34 20.69
CA LYS A 564 -26.68 22.16 20.56
C LYS A 564 -26.73 23.03 19.28
N PRO A 565 -25.99 24.14 19.25
CA PRO A 565 -25.96 25.02 18.09
C PRO A 565 -25.67 24.28 16.77
N SER A 566 -26.52 24.51 15.76
CA SER A 566 -26.47 23.81 14.46
C SER A 566 -26.58 24.80 13.30
N ALA A 567 -26.08 24.42 12.12
CA ALA A 567 -26.22 25.23 10.90
C ALA A 567 -27.69 25.35 10.49
N THR A 568 -28.12 26.56 10.15
CA THR A 568 -29.53 26.86 9.82
C THR A 568 -29.66 27.59 8.49
N LEU A 569 -30.87 27.58 7.95
CA LEU A 569 -31.28 28.32 6.76
C LEU A 569 -32.37 29.31 7.19
N ARG A 570 -32.27 30.55 6.72
CA ARG A 570 -33.37 31.51 6.73
C ARG A 570 -34.21 31.29 5.48
N ILE A 571 -35.48 30.98 5.69
CA ILE A 571 -36.46 30.77 4.64
C ILE A 571 -37.42 31.95 4.69
N GLU A 572 -37.50 32.71 3.60
CA GLU A 572 -38.39 33.86 3.47
C GLU A 572 -39.55 33.53 2.55
N TRP A 573 -40.76 33.90 2.93
CA TRP A 573 -41.95 33.85 2.10
C TRP A 573 -42.71 35.18 2.18
N GLU A 574 -43.89 35.25 1.59
CA GLU A 574 -44.66 36.50 1.46
C GLU A 574 -45.03 37.13 2.82
N GLY A 575 -44.17 38.05 3.28
CA GLY A 575 -44.37 38.89 4.47
C GLY A 575 -43.76 38.35 5.77
N GLU A 576 -43.05 37.20 5.74
CA GLU A 576 -42.53 36.55 6.95
C GLU A 576 -41.29 35.69 6.63
N SER A 577 -40.47 35.41 7.65
CA SER A 577 -39.33 34.48 7.56
C SER A 577 -39.26 33.55 8.77
N THR A 578 -38.69 32.36 8.58
CA THR A 578 -38.36 31.44 9.68
C THR A 578 -36.95 30.90 9.52
N VAL A 579 -36.33 30.53 10.64
CA VAL A 579 -34.99 29.93 10.64
C VAL A 579 -35.07 28.47 11.06
N ALA A 580 -34.60 27.58 10.20
CA ALA A 580 -34.67 26.13 10.41
C ALA A 580 -33.40 25.42 9.94
N THR A 581 -33.08 24.26 10.52
CA THR A 581 -32.03 23.39 9.99
C THR A 581 -32.37 22.94 8.57
N GLY A 582 -31.37 22.74 7.71
CA GLY A 582 -31.61 22.43 6.29
C GLY A 582 -32.42 21.15 6.02
N ILE A 583 -32.51 20.23 6.97
CA ILE A 583 -33.28 18.98 6.83
C ILE A 583 -34.68 19.06 7.46
N HIS A 584 -35.04 20.18 8.11
CA HIS A 584 -36.36 20.36 8.69
C HIS A 584 -37.41 20.41 7.58
N ARG A 585 -38.57 19.75 7.78
CA ARG A 585 -39.55 19.56 6.72
C ARG A 585 -40.72 20.52 6.82
N PHE A 586 -41.03 21.12 5.68
CA PHE A 586 -42.18 21.99 5.44
C PHE A 586 -43.16 21.27 4.53
N TRP A 587 -44.46 21.50 4.71
CA TRP A 587 -45.46 20.93 3.81
C TRP A 587 -45.57 21.74 2.52
N LYS A 588 -45.11 21.15 1.41
CA LYS A 588 -45.27 21.72 0.07
C LYS A 588 -46.63 21.32 -0.48
N ALA A 589 -47.48 22.30 -0.77
CA ALA A 589 -48.87 22.06 -1.13
C ALA A 589 -49.00 21.14 -2.36
N GLY A 590 -49.82 20.10 -2.24
CA GLY A 590 -50.03 19.09 -3.28
C GLY A 590 -48.85 18.14 -3.54
N LYS A 591 -47.76 18.23 -2.78
CA LYS A 591 -46.59 17.33 -2.86
C LYS A 591 -46.23 16.65 -1.54
N GLY A 592 -46.49 17.30 -0.41
CA GLY A 592 -46.17 16.78 0.93
C GLY A 592 -44.85 17.30 1.51
N TRP A 593 -44.29 16.55 2.45
CA TRP A 593 -43.10 16.94 3.22
C TRP A 593 -41.86 17.15 2.34
N THR A 594 -41.33 18.37 2.35
CA THR A 594 -40.11 18.75 1.62
C THR A 594 -39.10 19.35 2.61
N MET A 595 -37.82 18.97 2.51
CA MET A 595 -36.79 19.54 3.40
C MET A 595 -36.54 21.01 3.07
N ALA A 596 -36.19 21.80 4.08
CA ALA A 596 -35.87 23.22 3.96
C ALA A 596 -34.84 23.52 2.87
N ARG A 597 -33.78 22.71 2.79
CA ARG A 597 -32.70 22.86 1.79
C ARG A 597 -33.13 22.51 0.36
N ASP A 598 -34.24 21.80 0.21
CA ASP A 598 -34.79 21.36 -1.08
C ASP A 598 -35.95 22.27 -1.54
N LEU A 599 -36.30 23.30 -0.76
CA LEU A 599 -37.23 24.34 -1.17
C LEU A 599 -36.57 25.27 -2.18
N ALA A 600 -37.36 25.75 -3.15
CA ALA A 600 -36.92 26.72 -4.14
C ALA A 600 -37.84 27.95 -4.18
N PRO A 601 -37.35 29.13 -4.58
CA PRO A 601 -38.20 30.29 -4.83
C PRO A 601 -39.38 29.95 -5.76
N GLY A 602 -40.58 30.36 -5.37
CA GLY A 602 -41.84 30.06 -6.05
C GLY A 602 -42.58 28.84 -5.51
N ASP A 603 -41.96 28.00 -4.68
CA ASP A 603 -42.60 26.82 -4.11
C ASP A 603 -43.78 27.19 -3.19
N PRO A 604 -44.95 26.55 -3.34
CA PRO A 604 -46.11 26.82 -2.49
C PRO A 604 -46.01 26.02 -1.19
N ILE A 605 -45.82 26.72 -0.07
CA ILE A 605 -45.82 26.13 1.28
C ILE A 605 -47.20 26.30 1.89
N ARG A 606 -47.73 25.25 2.51
CA ARG A 606 -49.03 25.25 3.17
C ARG A 606 -48.97 26.08 4.45
N THR A 607 -49.93 27.00 4.56
CA THR A 607 -50.18 27.80 5.77
C THR A 607 -51.63 27.62 6.24
N LEU A 608 -51.98 28.05 7.45
CA LEU A 608 -53.32 27.87 8.02
C LEU A 608 -54.46 28.32 7.09
N ASN A 609 -54.29 29.47 6.42
CA ASN A 609 -55.32 30.07 5.57
C ASN A 609 -54.99 30.03 4.07
N GLY A 610 -54.17 29.08 3.61
CA GLY A 610 -53.85 28.94 2.18
C GLY A 610 -52.44 28.45 1.91
N VAL A 611 -51.75 29.11 0.97
CA VAL A 611 -50.35 28.84 0.64
C VAL A 611 -49.55 30.14 0.62
N ALA A 612 -48.29 30.06 1.00
CA ALA A 612 -47.32 31.14 0.85
C ALA A 612 -46.20 30.68 -0.11
N LYS A 613 -45.80 31.55 -1.04
CA LYS A 613 -44.69 31.25 -1.95
C LYS A 613 -43.36 31.55 -1.29
N VAL A 614 -42.43 30.60 -1.36
CA VAL A 614 -41.03 30.84 -0.95
C VAL A 614 -40.43 31.92 -1.84
N ARG A 615 -39.75 32.90 -1.24
CA ARG A 615 -39.04 33.99 -1.93
C ARG A 615 -37.55 33.73 -1.98
N SER A 616 -36.96 33.34 -0.85
CA SER A 616 -35.52 33.07 -0.75
C SER A 616 -35.24 32.00 0.29
N ILE A 617 -34.14 31.27 0.08
CA ILE A 617 -33.54 30.37 1.07
C ILE A 617 -32.07 30.76 1.14
N GLN A 618 -31.60 31.15 2.32
CA GLN A 618 -30.22 31.61 2.54
C GLN A 618 -29.62 30.92 3.75
N GLU A 619 -28.31 30.70 3.75
CA GLU A 619 -27.61 30.26 4.96
C GLU A 619 -27.74 31.30 6.07
N GLU A 620 -27.90 30.83 7.30
CA GLU A 620 -28.06 31.65 8.49
C GLU A 620 -27.11 31.16 9.60
N ALA A 621 -26.84 32.02 10.58
CA ALA A 621 -25.89 31.74 11.65
C ALA A 621 -26.16 30.42 12.39
N VAL A 622 -25.07 29.80 12.87
CA VAL A 622 -25.14 28.63 13.76
C VAL A 622 -25.68 29.09 15.12
N GLN A 623 -26.79 28.51 15.55
CA GLN A 623 -27.48 28.92 16.78
C GLN A 623 -28.16 27.72 17.46
N PRO A 624 -28.47 27.79 18.78
CA PRO A 624 -29.26 26.78 19.46
C PRO A 624 -30.56 26.50 18.73
N VAL A 625 -30.93 25.23 18.64
CA VAL A 625 -32.11 24.83 17.87
C VAL A 625 -33.07 23.96 18.69
N PHE A 626 -34.35 24.13 18.39
CA PHE A 626 -35.47 23.56 19.14
C PHE A 626 -36.37 22.74 18.22
N ASN A 627 -36.98 21.69 18.74
CA ASN A 627 -38.07 20.99 18.05
C ASN A 627 -39.05 20.40 19.06
N LEU A 628 -40.22 20.01 18.58
CA LEU A 628 -41.31 19.42 19.37
C LEU A 628 -41.65 18.04 18.80
N GLU A 629 -42.12 17.13 19.65
CA GLU A 629 -42.86 15.92 19.23
C GLU A 629 -44.28 16.05 19.76
N VAL A 630 -45.28 15.87 18.89
CA VAL A 630 -46.70 16.08 19.20
C VAL A 630 -47.45 14.75 19.23
N ALA A 631 -48.53 14.69 20.01
CA ALA A 631 -49.21 13.43 20.26
C ALA A 631 -49.83 12.77 19.03
N ASP A 632 -50.37 13.58 18.11
CA ASP A 632 -50.99 13.13 16.87
C ASP A 632 -50.77 14.16 15.76
N GLY A 633 -51.05 13.78 14.51
CA GLY A 633 -50.85 14.63 13.32
C GLY A 633 -49.39 14.83 12.90
N LYS A 634 -48.42 14.58 13.80
CA LYS A 634 -46.95 14.64 13.57
C LYS A 634 -46.49 15.95 12.94
N SER A 635 -47.23 17.01 13.24
CA SER A 635 -47.04 18.31 12.65
C SER A 635 -47.43 19.41 13.62
N PHE A 636 -46.90 20.60 13.40
CA PHE A 636 -47.31 21.80 14.10
C PHE A 636 -47.18 23.02 13.20
N PHE A 637 -47.69 24.16 13.66
CA PHE A 637 -47.66 25.40 12.91
C PHE A 637 -46.67 26.41 13.48
N VAL A 638 -45.81 26.93 12.61
CA VAL A 638 -44.79 27.94 12.94
C VAL A 638 -45.05 29.27 12.25
N GLY A 639 -44.65 30.36 12.89
CA GLY A 639 -44.79 31.72 12.35
C GLY A 639 -46.21 32.30 12.45
N GLU A 640 -46.34 33.60 12.24
CA GLU A 640 -47.60 34.34 12.30
C GLU A 640 -48.62 33.82 11.27
N ARG A 641 -48.18 33.46 10.07
CA ARG A 641 -49.07 32.90 9.03
C ARG A 641 -49.46 31.44 9.31
N GLY A 642 -48.79 30.78 10.25
CA GLY A 642 -48.97 29.38 10.60
C GLY A 642 -48.59 28.48 9.45
N THR A 643 -47.28 28.30 9.24
CA THR A 643 -46.69 27.39 8.25
C THR A 643 -46.64 25.97 8.80
N LEU A 644 -47.12 24.99 8.02
CA LEU A 644 -47.19 23.59 8.44
C LEU A 644 -45.82 22.92 8.35
N VAL A 645 -45.33 22.42 9.49
CA VAL A 645 -44.01 21.79 9.63
C VAL A 645 -44.12 20.45 10.35
N HIS A 646 -43.14 19.58 10.10
CA HIS A 646 -43.11 18.25 10.71
C HIS A 646 -42.50 18.31 12.11
N ASP A 647 -42.99 17.45 13.00
CA ASP A 647 -42.45 17.31 14.35
C ASP A 647 -41.11 16.52 14.36
N ASN A 648 -40.57 16.21 15.53
CA ASN A 648 -39.29 15.49 15.66
C ASN A 648 -39.41 13.96 15.46
N SER A 649 -40.54 13.46 14.98
CA SER A 649 -40.75 12.04 14.71
C SER A 649 -40.22 11.63 13.33
N LEU A 650 -40.22 10.32 13.05
CA LEU A 650 -39.85 9.81 11.73
C LEU A 650 -40.94 10.16 10.72
N VAL A 651 -40.50 10.74 9.60
CA VAL A 651 -41.39 11.17 8.52
C VAL A 651 -41.90 9.96 7.76
N GLU A 652 -43.21 9.79 7.76
CA GLU A 652 -43.89 8.78 6.94
C GLU A 652 -44.08 9.29 5.51
N SER A 653 -44.07 8.37 4.54
CA SER A 653 -44.45 8.71 3.17
C SER A 653 -45.93 9.06 3.14
N THR A 654 -46.28 10.21 2.55
CA THR A 654 -47.68 10.59 2.33
C THR A 654 -48.02 10.38 0.84
N PRO A 655 -48.52 9.19 0.46
CA PRO A 655 -48.76 8.85 -0.95
C PRO A 655 -49.85 9.73 -1.59
N GLU A 656 -50.81 10.22 -0.81
CA GLU A 656 -51.85 11.16 -1.26
C GLU A 656 -51.88 12.38 -0.31
N PRO A 657 -51.31 13.53 -0.72
CA PRO A 657 -51.40 14.76 0.05
C PRO A 657 -52.87 15.17 0.27
N PHE A 658 -53.27 15.50 1.50
CA PHE A 658 -54.64 15.96 1.81
C PHE A 658 -55.10 17.15 0.97
N ASP A 659 -54.15 17.91 0.43
CA ASP A 659 -54.36 19.11 -0.36
C ASP A 659 -53.99 18.96 -1.83
N ALA A 660 -53.91 17.72 -2.34
CA ALA A 660 -53.78 17.45 -3.77
C ALA A 660 -55.04 17.91 -4.53
N ALA A 661 -54.85 18.69 -5.60
CA ALA A 661 -55.96 19.11 -6.45
C ALA A 661 -56.56 17.90 -7.20
N PRO A 662 -57.90 17.78 -7.31
CA PRO A 662 -58.51 16.72 -8.08
C PRO A 662 -58.14 16.86 -9.56
N VAL A 663 -57.90 15.73 -10.22
CA VAL A 663 -57.71 15.69 -11.67
C VAL A 663 -59.07 15.95 -12.34
N LEU A 664 -59.28 17.16 -12.85
CA LEU A 664 -60.49 17.48 -13.62
C LEU A 664 -60.39 16.84 -15.00
N ALA A 665 -61.27 15.89 -15.32
CA ALA A 665 -61.41 15.36 -16.66
C ALA A 665 -61.85 16.49 -17.62
N ALA A 666 -61.10 16.69 -18.71
CA ALA A 666 -61.42 17.73 -19.69
C ALA A 666 -62.80 17.47 -20.30
N ALA A 667 -63.68 18.49 -20.27
CA ALA A 667 -64.98 18.42 -20.93
C ALA A 667 -64.80 18.26 -22.47
N PRO A 668 -65.57 17.40 -23.14
CA PRO A 668 -65.45 17.21 -24.59
C PRO A 668 -65.92 18.47 -25.32
N VAL A 669 -65.02 19.06 -26.11
CA VAL A 669 -65.30 20.18 -27.02
C VAL A 669 -66.26 19.69 -28.11
N ALA A 670 -67.48 20.23 -28.15
CA ALA A 670 -68.37 20.04 -29.29
C ALA A 670 -67.79 20.75 -30.53
N LYS A 671 -67.73 20.04 -31.66
CA LYS A 671 -67.34 20.58 -32.97
C LYS A 671 -68.57 20.83 -33.84
N PRO A 672 -68.50 21.72 -34.84
CA PRO A 672 -67.73 22.97 -34.94
C PRO A 672 -68.63 24.21 -34.88
#